data_AF-A0A2X3CD94-F1
#
_entry.id   AF-A0A2X3CD94-F1
#
_cell.length_a   1.000
_cell.length_b   1.000
_cell.length_c   1.000
_cell.angle_alpha   90.00
_cell.angle_beta   90.00
_cell.angle_gamma   90.00
#
_symmetry.space_group_name_H-M   'P 1'
#
loop_
_entity.id
_entity.type
_entity.pdbx_description
1 polymer ?
#
loop_
_entity_poly.entity_id
_entity_poly.type
_entity_poly.pdbx_seq_one_letter_code
_entity_poly.pdbx_strand_id
1 'polypeptide(L)'
;MISPLLRRYTWNSAWLYNVRIFIALCGTTLLPWWIGEVKLTIPLTLGVVAAALTDLDDRLAGRLRNLAITLVCFFIASASVELLFPWPPLFTLGLTVSTIGFILLGGLGQRYATIAFGALLIAIYTMLGVTLYDHWYLQPLFLLAGAVWYNLLTLSGHLIFPIRPLQDNLARSYEQLARYLELKSRLFDPDLEDESQAPLYDLALANGQLVATLNQTKVSLLTRLRGDRGQRGTRRTLQYYFVAQDIHERASSSHIQYQTLRDQFRYSDVMFRFQRMLSMQAQACQKLSRAILLREPYQHDAHFERAFMHLDAALERVRAGGASDEQLNALGYLLNNLRAIDAQLATIESVQTTAPAGSNTETLLADDRLGGLSDIWLRLQRNMSPESALFRHAVRMSLVLCAGYAFIQFTGLQHGYWILLTSLFVCQPNYNATRHRLALRIIGTLVGVAIGLPVLLLVPSVEGQLLLIVLTGVLFFAFRNVQYAHATMFITLLVLLCFNLLGEGFEVALPRIIDTLIGCAIAWAAVSFIWPDWKFRNLPRVLDRAMNANCRYLDAILEQYHQGRDNRLAYRVARRDAYNRDAELASVVSNLSTEPRADATQRETAFRLLCLNHTFTSYISALGAHREKLSTPEILALLDDAVCYVDDALHHTPADEQRVQQALNSLQSRIHHLEPRADSKEPLVLQQIGLLLALLPEICRLQQRVHAQTE
;
A
#
# COMPACT_ATOMS: atom_id res chain seq x y z
N MET A 1 -2.65 13.96 36.03
CA MET A 1 -3.31 13.93 34.70
C MET A 1 -2.37 14.59 33.71
N ILE A 2 -1.92 13.87 32.67
CA ILE A 2 -1.04 14.42 31.64
C ILE A 2 -1.84 15.47 30.85
N SER A 3 -1.28 16.66 30.60
CA SER A 3 -1.98 17.70 29.83
C SER A 3 -2.40 17.18 28.45
N PRO A 4 -3.54 17.64 27.89
CA PRO A 4 -4.04 17.15 26.59
C PRO A 4 -3.00 17.31 25.45
N LEU A 5 -2.12 18.31 25.55
CA LEU A 5 -0.99 18.50 24.62
C LEU A 5 0.09 17.42 24.79
N LEU A 6 0.52 17.10 26.01
CA LEU A 6 1.47 16.01 26.25
C LEU A 6 0.87 14.65 25.89
N ARG A 7 -0.44 14.46 26.09
CA ARG A 7 -1.16 13.24 25.68
C ARG A 7 -1.15 13.08 24.16
N ARG A 8 -1.37 14.16 23.40
CA ARG A 8 -1.29 14.16 21.93
C ARG A 8 0.13 13.85 21.42
N TYR A 9 1.17 14.32 22.11
CA TYR A 9 2.57 14.05 21.74
C TYR A 9 3.03 12.63 22.09
N THR A 10 2.73 12.15 23.29
CA THR A 10 3.07 10.78 23.73
C THR A 10 2.34 9.71 22.91
N TRP A 11 1.17 10.04 22.34
CA TRP A 11 0.42 9.20 21.41
C TRP A 11 0.73 9.39 19.93
N ASN A 12 1.65 10.28 19.54
CA ASN A 12 2.14 10.33 18.16
C ASN A 12 3.22 9.25 17.93
N SER A 13 2.92 8.25 17.10
CA SER A 13 3.85 7.15 16.80
C SER A 13 5.13 7.60 16.11
N ALA A 14 5.06 8.66 15.29
CA ALA A 14 6.26 9.24 14.67
C ALA A 14 7.20 9.86 15.71
N TRP A 15 6.64 10.50 16.75
CA TRP A 15 7.43 11.08 17.82
C TRP A 15 8.14 10.01 18.65
N LEU A 16 7.44 8.97 19.09
CA LEU A 16 8.08 7.85 19.82
C LEU A 16 9.15 7.16 18.98
N TYR A 17 8.91 6.98 17.68
CA TYR A 17 9.90 6.43 16.76
C TYR A 17 11.17 7.30 16.73
N ASN A 18 11.02 8.63 16.61
CA ASN A 18 12.15 9.55 16.60
C ASN A 18 12.89 9.60 17.95
N VAL A 19 12.18 9.54 19.08
CA VAL A 19 12.78 9.44 20.42
C VAL A 19 13.59 8.14 20.55
N ARG A 20 13.07 7.02 20.06
CA ARG A 20 13.79 5.75 20.04
C ARG A 20 15.08 5.85 19.21
N ILE A 21 15.01 6.48 18.04
CA ILE A 21 16.20 6.72 17.19
C ILE A 21 17.20 7.63 17.91
N PHE A 22 16.72 8.69 18.58
CA PHE A 22 17.58 9.58 19.36
C PHE A 22 18.33 8.81 20.45
N ILE A 23 17.62 8.01 21.28
CA ILE A 23 18.24 7.18 22.32
C ILE A 23 19.23 6.17 21.70
N ALA A 24 18.86 5.55 20.58
CA ALA A 24 19.72 4.59 19.90
C ALA A 24 21.04 5.23 19.46
N LEU A 25 20.97 6.37 18.77
CA LEU A 25 22.14 7.09 18.25
C LEU A 25 22.97 7.73 19.37
N CYS A 26 22.34 8.28 20.41
CA CYS A 26 23.06 8.72 21.61
C CYS A 26 23.86 7.57 22.24
N GLY A 27 23.28 6.37 22.31
CA GLY A 27 23.99 5.20 22.82
C GLY A 27 25.21 4.84 21.97
N THR A 28 25.13 4.95 20.64
CA THR A 28 26.25 4.61 19.75
C THR A 28 27.32 5.69 19.65
N THR A 29 27.06 6.92 20.09
CA THR A 29 28.06 8.01 20.14
C THR A 29 28.65 8.20 21.53
N LEU A 30 27.84 8.17 22.59
CA LEU A 30 28.27 8.41 23.96
C LEU A 30 29.11 7.25 24.52
N LEU A 31 28.77 6.01 24.22
CA LEU A 31 29.51 4.84 24.74
C LEU A 31 30.95 4.80 24.19
N PRO A 32 31.20 4.89 22.87
CA PRO A 32 32.56 5.00 22.33
C PRO A 32 33.35 6.20 22.86
N TRP A 33 32.70 7.36 22.98
CA TRP A 33 33.33 8.56 23.53
C TRP A 33 33.76 8.39 24.99
N TRP A 34 32.90 7.78 25.82
CA TRP A 34 33.19 7.53 27.22
C TRP A 34 34.33 6.52 27.43
N ILE A 35 34.48 5.54 26.53
CA ILE A 35 35.56 4.55 26.56
C ILE A 35 36.85 5.09 25.91
N GLY A 36 36.79 6.25 25.23
CA GLY A 36 37.93 6.86 24.53
C GLY A 36 38.19 6.29 23.13
N GLU A 37 37.32 5.42 22.63
CA GLU A 37 37.47 4.69 21.35
C GLU A 37 36.48 5.17 20.30
N VAL A 38 36.64 6.42 19.86
CA VAL A 38 35.69 7.11 18.96
C VAL A 38 35.49 6.37 17.63
N LYS A 39 36.49 5.59 17.18
CA LYS A 39 36.42 4.75 15.95
C LYS A 39 35.22 3.79 15.95
N LEU A 40 34.79 3.31 17.12
CA LEU A 40 33.66 2.38 17.26
C LEU A 40 32.32 3.02 16.89
N THR A 41 32.23 4.35 16.89
CA THR A 41 31.01 5.10 16.57
C THR A 41 30.47 4.74 15.19
N ILE A 42 31.36 4.54 14.20
CA ILE A 42 30.98 4.30 12.81
C ILE A 42 30.22 2.98 12.64
N PRO A 43 30.81 1.79 12.94
CA PRO A 43 30.09 0.53 12.77
C PRO A 43 28.88 0.42 13.69
N LEU A 44 28.92 0.93 14.92
CA LEU A 44 27.76 0.91 15.83
C LEU A 44 26.59 1.73 15.25
N THR A 45 26.87 2.94 14.76
CA THR A 45 25.84 3.82 14.19
C THR A 45 25.27 3.25 12.90
N LEU A 46 26.12 2.72 12.00
CA LEU A 46 25.66 2.05 10.78
C LEU A 46 24.85 0.79 11.07
N GLY A 47 25.20 0.04 12.11
CA GLY A 47 24.43 -1.09 12.62
C GLY A 47 23.03 -0.69 13.09
N VAL A 48 22.92 0.39 13.87
CA VAL A 48 21.63 0.98 14.28
C VAL A 48 20.81 1.41 13.05
N VAL A 49 21.43 2.09 12.08
CA VAL A 49 20.75 2.56 10.87
C VAL A 49 20.20 1.37 10.07
N ALA A 50 21.00 0.31 9.87
CA ALA A 50 20.57 -0.89 9.16
C ALA A 50 19.43 -1.61 9.89
N ALA A 51 19.52 -1.76 11.21
CA ALA A 51 18.45 -2.36 12.01
C ALA A 51 17.17 -1.53 11.99
N ALA A 52 17.27 -0.20 12.05
CA ALA A 52 16.12 0.70 11.98
C ALA A 52 15.45 0.74 10.60
N LEU A 53 16.23 0.57 9.53
CA LEU A 53 15.70 0.42 8.16
C LEU A 53 15.02 -0.94 7.93
N THR A 54 15.36 -1.96 8.72
CA THR A 54 14.83 -3.32 8.62
C THR A 54 13.90 -3.72 9.76
N ASP A 55 13.50 -2.75 10.61
CA ASP A 55 12.56 -2.99 11.69
C ASP A 55 11.24 -3.52 11.14
N LEU A 56 10.83 -4.68 11.66
CA LEU A 56 9.61 -5.37 11.31
C LEU A 56 8.67 -5.39 12.50
N ASP A 57 7.43 -4.97 12.24
CA ASP A 57 6.36 -5.08 13.22
C ASP A 57 5.77 -6.49 13.21
N ASP A 58 6.02 -7.23 14.29
CA ASP A 58 5.45 -8.55 14.55
C ASP A 58 5.15 -8.67 16.06
N ARG A 59 4.47 -9.75 16.46
CA ARG A 59 4.30 -10.11 17.88
C ARG A 59 5.66 -10.35 18.54
N LEU A 60 5.76 -10.22 19.86
CA LEU A 60 7.03 -10.44 20.60
C LEU A 60 7.79 -11.70 20.17
N ALA A 61 7.14 -12.88 20.18
CA ALA A 61 7.78 -14.13 19.77
C ALA A 61 8.19 -14.15 18.28
N GLY A 62 7.38 -13.52 17.40
CA GLY A 62 7.70 -13.35 15.99
C GLY A 62 8.87 -12.41 15.79
N ARG A 63 8.91 -11.30 16.54
CA ARG A 63 9.96 -10.29 16.51
C ARG A 63 11.29 -10.83 17.02
N LEU A 64 11.29 -11.64 18.08
CA LEU A 64 12.49 -12.34 18.57
C LEU A 64 13.03 -13.32 17.51
N ARG A 65 12.14 -14.08 16.86
CA ARG A 65 12.54 -14.98 15.76
C ARG A 65 13.08 -14.19 14.57
N ASN A 66 12.40 -13.11 14.17
CA ASN A 66 12.83 -12.26 13.07
C ASN A 66 14.18 -11.61 13.40
N LEU A 67 14.37 -11.13 14.63
CA LEU A 67 15.64 -10.58 15.11
C LEU A 67 16.76 -11.60 15.01
N ALA A 68 16.55 -12.83 15.49
CA ALA A 68 17.56 -13.89 15.38
C ALA A 68 17.95 -14.15 13.92
N ILE A 69 16.96 -14.26 13.02
CA ILE A 69 17.20 -14.45 11.58
C ILE A 69 17.98 -13.25 11.01
N THR A 70 17.56 -12.02 11.32
CA THR A 70 18.22 -10.79 10.86
C THR A 70 19.67 -10.73 11.31
N LEU A 71 19.96 -11.00 12.59
CA LEU A 71 21.33 -10.98 13.12
C LEU A 71 22.22 -12.05 12.47
N VAL A 72 21.69 -13.26 12.27
CA VAL A 72 22.43 -14.32 11.56
C VAL A 72 22.72 -13.90 10.12
N CYS A 73 21.72 -13.37 9.40
CA CYS A 73 21.92 -12.89 8.03
C CYS A 73 22.91 -11.72 7.96
N PHE A 74 22.86 -10.78 8.91
CA PHE A 74 23.78 -9.65 8.98
C PHE A 74 25.19 -10.11 9.25
N PHE A 75 25.37 -11.08 10.16
CA PHE A 75 26.69 -11.65 10.46
C PHE A 75 27.27 -12.36 9.24
N ILE A 76 26.50 -13.25 8.61
CA ILE A 76 26.95 -13.96 7.41
C ILE A 76 27.30 -12.98 6.29
N ALA A 77 26.44 -11.99 6.04
CA ALA A 77 26.69 -10.98 5.01
C ALA A 77 27.96 -10.18 5.29
N SER A 78 28.13 -9.66 6.52
CA SER A 78 29.29 -8.87 6.91
C SER A 78 30.58 -9.70 6.92
N ALA A 79 30.57 -10.88 7.55
CA ALA A 79 31.73 -11.79 7.57
C ALA A 79 32.12 -12.26 6.17
N SER A 80 31.15 -12.52 5.28
CA SER A 80 31.45 -12.89 3.90
C SER A 80 32.16 -11.78 3.14
N VAL A 81 31.85 -10.51 3.42
CA VAL A 81 32.54 -9.38 2.82
C VAL A 81 34.00 -9.39 3.27
N GLU A 82 34.26 -9.40 4.57
CA GLU A 82 35.63 -9.41 5.14
C GLU A 82 36.50 -10.55 4.60
N LEU A 83 35.95 -11.77 4.51
CA LEU A 83 36.69 -12.95 4.07
C LEU A 83 36.92 -12.98 2.55
N LEU A 84 35.98 -12.47 1.75
CA LEU A 84 36.06 -12.51 0.29
C LEU A 84 36.67 -11.25 -0.32
N PHE A 85 36.72 -10.13 0.40
CA PHE A 85 37.26 -8.86 -0.11
C PHE A 85 38.68 -8.96 -0.67
N PRO A 86 39.61 -9.77 -0.10
CA PRO A 86 40.94 -9.98 -0.67
C PRO A 86 40.93 -10.70 -2.04
N TRP A 87 39.81 -11.33 -2.41
CA TRP A 87 39.65 -12.13 -3.63
C TRP A 87 38.55 -11.55 -4.54
N PRO A 88 38.83 -10.48 -5.30
CA PRO A 88 37.82 -9.77 -6.11
C PRO A 88 36.90 -10.63 -6.99
N PRO A 89 37.37 -11.69 -7.70
CA PRO A 89 36.46 -12.52 -8.50
C PRO A 89 35.51 -13.35 -7.63
N LEU A 90 35.98 -13.89 -6.51
CA LEU A 90 35.14 -14.65 -5.58
C LEU A 90 34.13 -13.73 -4.88
N PHE A 91 34.55 -12.52 -4.51
CA PHE A 91 33.67 -11.50 -3.98
C PHE A 91 32.57 -11.12 -4.97
N THR A 92 32.92 -10.89 -6.24
CA THR A 92 31.95 -10.54 -7.30
C THR A 92 30.90 -11.63 -7.50
N LEU A 93 31.35 -12.89 -7.52
CA LEU A 93 30.46 -14.05 -7.62
C LEU A 93 29.57 -14.18 -6.38
N GLY A 94 30.13 -14.03 -5.18
CA GLY A 94 29.40 -14.04 -3.92
C GLY A 94 28.36 -12.93 -3.83
N LEU A 95 28.71 -11.70 -4.22
CA LEU A 95 27.80 -10.55 -4.26
C LEU A 95 26.64 -10.80 -5.24
N THR A 96 26.92 -11.36 -6.42
CA THR A 96 25.91 -11.67 -7.44
C THR A 96 24.93 -12.72 -6.95
N VAL A 97 25.43 -13.87 -6.49
CA VAL A 97 24.60 -14.99 -6.01
C VAL A 97 23.79 -14.59 -4.77
N SER A 98 24.41 -13.90 -3.81
CA SER A 98 23.72 -13.48 -2.59
C SER A 98 22.67 -12.40 -2.87
N THR A 99 22.91 -11.45 -3.77
CA THR A 99 21.93 -10.43 -4.16
C THR A 99 20.68 -11.07 -4.78
N ILE A 100 20.86 -12.00 -5.72
CA ILE A 100 19.73 -12.72 -6.33
C ILE A 100 18.97 -13.51 -5.26
N GLY A 101 19.69 -14.28 -4.43
CA GLY A 101 19.10 -15.10 -3.37
C GLY A 101 18.31 -14.27 -2.36
N PHE A 102 18.89 -13.19 -1.85
CA PHE A 102 18.24 -12.31 -0.87
C PHE A 102 16.99 -11.63 -1.46
N ILE A 103 17.05 -11.09 -2.67
CA ILE A 103 15.88 -10.42 -3.26
C ILE A 103 14.76 -11.45 -3.56
N LEU A 104 15.09 -12.64 -4.05
CA LEU A 104 14.10 -13.70 -4.30
C LEU A 104 13.46 -14.25 -3.01
N LEU A 105 14.20 -14.31 -1.91
CA LEU A 105 13.63 -14.61 -0.58
C LEU A 105 12.52 -13.61 -0.22
N GLY A 106 12.59 -12.37 -0.72
CA GLY A 106 11.52 -11.39 -0.60
C GLY A 106 10.17 -11.83 -1.18
N GLY A 107 10.15 -12.74 -2.15
CA GLY A 107 8.92 -13.32 -2.70
C GLY A 107 8.14 -14.20 -1.71
N LEU A 108 8.78 -14.64 -0.62
CA LEU A 108 8.11 -15.36 0.47
C LEU A 108 7.28 -14.45 1.38
N GLY A 109 7.43 -13.13 1.24
CA GLY A 109 6.65 -12.11 1.93
C GLY A 109 7.49 -10.92 2.39
N GLN A 110 6.80 -9.83 2.76
CA GLN A 110 7.43 -8.55 3.14
C GLN A 110 8.50 -8.68 4.24
N ARG A 111 8.33 -9.62 5.18
CA ARG A 111 9.32 -9.89 6.24
C ARG A 111 10.67 -10.34 5.70
N TYR A 112 10.70 -11.13 4.64
CA TYR A 112 11.95 -11.64 4.10
C TYR A 112 12.60 -10.60 3.19
N ALA A 113 11.81 -9.81 2.47
CA ALA A 113 12.29 -8.74 1.61
C ALA A 113 13.04 -7.66 2.41
N THR A 114 12.52 -7.29 3.57
CA THR A 114 13.15 -6.33 4.49
C THR A 114 14.44 -6.87 5.09
N ILE A 115 14.46 -8.11 5.58
CA ILE A 115 15.67 -8.76 6.11
C ILE A 115 16.75 -8.86 5.03
N ALA A 116 16.38 -9.30 3.83
CA ALA A 116 17.24 -9.39 2.66
C ALA A 116 17.88 -8.05 2.29
N PHE A 117 17.07 -6.98 2.23
CA PHE A 117 17.56 -5.62 1.99
C PHE A 117 18.58 -5.19 3.07
N GLY A 118 18.31 -5.47 4.34
CA GLY A 118 19.25 -5.16 5.42
C GLY A 118 20.56 -5.93 5.35
N ALA A 119 20.51 -7.21 4.98
CA ALA A 119 21.71 -8.03 4.83
C ALA A 119 22.62 -7.47 3.73
N LEU A 120 22.02 -7.07 2.59
CA LEU A 120 22.73 -6.44 1.49
C LEU A 120 23.28 -5.05 1.88
N LEU A 121 22.50 -4.28 2.64
CA LEU A 121 22.94 -2.99 3.18
C LEU A 121 24.14 -3.13 4.13
N ILE A 122 24.08 -4.09 5.07
CA ILE A 122 25.17 -4.39 6.00
C ILE A 122 26.41 -4.89 5.26
N ALA A 123 26.26 -5.71 4.22
CA ALA A 123 27.38 -6.12 3.38
C ALA A 123 28.10 -4.89 2.81
N ILE A 124 27.36 -3.94 2.21
CA ILE A 124 27.94 -2.70 1.67
C ILE A 124 28.53 -1.82 2.79
N TYR A 125 27.89 -1.73 3.95
CA TYR A 125 28.47 -1.01 5.10
C TYR A 125 29.75 -1.64 5.63
N THR A 126 29.91 -2.95 5.48
CA THR A 126 31.14 -3.63 5.87
C THR A 126 32.29 -3.20 4.94
N MET A 127 32.01 -3.03 3.64
CA MET A 127 33.00 -2.53 2.67
C MET A 127 33.59 -1.15 3.01
N LEU A 128 32.86 -0.31 3.75
CA LEU A 128 33.33 1.00 4.21
C LEU A 128 34.51 0.90 5.19
N GLY A 129 34.69 -0.24 5.84
CA GLY A 129 35.56 -0.36 7.02
C GLY A 129 36.50 -1.55 7.04
N VAL A 130 36.63 -2.29 5.94
CA VAL A 130 37.43 -3.54 5.85
C VAL A 130 38.87 -3.34 6.35
N THR A 131 39.43 -2.14 6.23
CA THR A 131 40.80 -1.81 6.66
C THR A 131 40.88 -1.17 8.05
N LEU A 132 39.75 -0.95 8.74
CA LEU A 132 39.71 -0.27 10.04
C LEU A 132 40.13 -1.16 11.22
N TYR A 133 40.03 -2.48 11.07
CA TYR A 133 40.25 -3.44 12.16
C TYR A 133 41.14 -4.60 11.73
N ASP A 134 42.04 -5.04 12.60
CA ASP A 134 43.02 -6.09 12.29
C ASP A 134 42.40 -7.49 12.17
N HIS A 135 41.26 -7.72 12.80
CA HIS A 135 40.58 -9.01 12.80
C HIS A 135 39.25 -8.94 12.05
N TRP A 136 39.07 -9.85 11.09
CA TRP A 136 37.90 -9.94 10.20
C TRP A 136 36.53 -9.98 10.92
N TYR A 137 36.48 -10.41 12.18
CA TYR A 137 35.22 -10.54 12.93
C TYR A 137 34.84 -9.29 13.73
N LEU A 138 35.76 -8.34 13.96
CA LEU A 138 35.51 -7.18 14.83
C LEU A 138 34.46 -6.24 14.25
N GLN A 139 34.64 -5.80 13.01
CA GLN A 139 33.66 -4.92 12.36
C GLN A 139 32.27 -5.56 12.25
N PRO A 140 32.12 -6.83 11.81
CA PRO A 140 30.84 -7.53 11.87
C PRO A 140 30.21 -7.51 13.26
N LEU A 141 30.98 -7.80 14.32
CA LEU A 141 30.45 -7.79 15.69
C LEU A 141 29.97 -6.41 16.13
N PHE A 142 30.67 -5.32 15.78
CA PHE A 142 30.23 -3.96 16.12
C PHE A 142 28.99 -3.53 15.34
N LEU A 143 28.89 -3.88 14.05
CA LEU A 143 27.67 -3.67 13.26
C LEU A 143 26.48 -4.41 13.90
N LEU A 144 26.70 -5.66 14.33
CA LEU A 144 25.70 -6.44 15.04
C LEU A 144 25.36 -5.86 16.41
N ALA A 145 26.33 -5.36 17.17
CA ALA A 145 26.10 -4.75 18.48
C ALA A 145 25.19 -3.52 18.36
N GLY A 146 25.42 -2.67 17.35
CA GLY A 146 24.53 -1.55 17.03
C GLY A 146 23.12 -2.02 16.66
N ALA A 147 23.01 -3.08 15.84
CA ALA A 147 21.72 -3.67 15.48
C ALA A 147 20.98 -4.26 16.69
N VAL A 148 21.68 -4.94 17.60
CA VAL A 148 21.13 -5.48 18.86
C VAL A 148 20.64 -4.36 19.76
N TRP A 149 21.44 -3.31 19.95
CA TRP A 149 21.07 -2.15 20.77
C TRP A 149 19.76 -1.51 20.32
N TYR A 150 19.62 -1.23 19.02
CA TYR A 150 18.38 -0.69 18.47
C TYR A 150 17.18 -1.63 18.70
N ASN A 151 17.39 -2.94 18.52
CA ASN A 151 16.33 -3.92 18.69
C ASN A 151 15.93 -4.11 20.15
N LEU A 152 16.85 -3.99 21.11
CA LEU A 152 16.53 -3.99 22.54
C LEU A 152 15.64 -2.81 22.94
N LEU A 153 15.92 -1.61 22.43
CA LEU A 153 15.07 -0.43 22.61
C LEU A 153 13.68 -0.65 21.99
N THR A 154 13.65 -1.27 20.81
CA THR A 154 12.42 -1.60 20.09
C THR A 154 11.56 -2.63 20.81
N LEU A 155 12.17 -3.68 21.39
CA LEU A 155 11.51 -4.68 22.20
C LEU A 155 10.97 -4.07 23.49
N SER A 156 11.75 -3.24 24.17
CA SER A 156 11.34 -2.49 25.37
C SER A 156 10.11 -1.62 25.08
N GLY A 157 10.12 -0.85 23.99
CA GLY A 157 8.97 -0.05 23.57
C GLY A 157 7.72 -0.88 23.27
N HIS A 158 7.88 -2.09 22.73
CA HIS A 158 6.76 -2.99 22.46
C HIS A 158 6.18 -3.60 23.74
N LEU A 159 7.01 -3.88 24.75
CA LEU A 159 6.53 -4.32 26.07
C LEU A 159 5.67 -3.25 26.74
N ILE A 160 6.03 -1.97 26.57
CA ILE A 160 5.26 -0.83 27.12
C ILE A 160 3.98 -0.57 26.29
N PHE A 161 4.04 -0.68 24.95
CA PHE A 161 2.92 -0.36 24.05
C PHE A 161 2.62 -1.46 23.00
N PRO A 162 2.13 -2.64 23.41
CA PRO A 162 2.04 -3.82 22.52
C PRO A 162 1.07 -3.64 21.34
N ILE A 163 -0.05 -2.93 21.54
CA ILE A 163 -1.14 -2.89 20.55
C ILE A 163 -0.92 -1.80 19.47
N ARG A 164 0.03 -0.88 19.65
CA ARG A 164 0.08 0.39 18.90
C ARG A 164 0.22 0.32 17.37
N PRO A 165 1.12 -0.49 16.77
CA PRO A 165 1.20 -0.57 15.30
C PRO A 165 -0.11 -0.98 14.61
N LEU A 166 -0.89 -1.84 15.26
CA LEU A 166 -2.21 -2.24 14.77
C LEU A 166 -3.24 -1.10 14.91
N GLN A 167 -3.16 -0.31 15.99
CA GLN A 167 -4.00 0.89 16.16
C GLN A 167 -3.70 1.91 15.06
N ASP A 168 -2.42 2.11 14.73
CA ASP A 168 -2.02 3.00 13.65
C ASP A 168 -2.54 2.52 12.29
N ASN A 169 -2.45 1.23 11.99
CA ASN A 169 -2.97 0.67 10.73
C ASN A 169 -4.49 0.78 10.63
N LEU A 170 -5.22 0.52 11.72
CA LEU A 170 -6.68 0.74 11.76
C LEU A 170 -7.06 2.21 11.60
N ALA A 171 -6.40 3.11 12.34
CA ALA A 171 -6.64 4.54 12.24
C ALA A 171 -6.39 5.03 10.81
N ARG A 172 -5.33 4.54 10.14
CA ARG A 172 -5.06 4.80 8.73
C ARG A 172 -6.15 4.24 7.81
N SER A 173 -6.71 3.07 8.10
CA SER A 173 -7.85 2.54 7.32
C SER A 173 -9.05 3.51 7.35
N TYR A 174 -9.38 4.06 8.52
CA TYR A 174 -10.45 5.07 8.64
C TYR A 174 -10.09 6.43 8.04
N GLU A 175 -8.82 6.82 8.08
CA GLU A 175 -8.33 8.03 7.39
C GLU A 175 -8.45 7.89 5.86
N GLN A 176 -8.09 6.73 5.30
CA GLN A 176 -8.27 6.46 3.87
C GLN A 176 -9.75 6.32 3.50
N LEU A 177 -10.60 5.77 4.37
CA LEU A 177 -12.06 5.79 4.18
C LEU A 177 -12.61 7.21 4.13
N ALA A 178 -12.15 8.08 5.03
CA ALA A 178 -12.53 9.49 5.05
C ALA A 178 -12.15 10.16 3.72
N ARG A 179 -10.91 9.95 3.26
CA ARG A 179 -10.45 10.48 1.97
C ARG A 179 -11.28 9.95 0.80
N TYR A 180 -11.59 8.66 0.79
CA TYR A 180 -12.40 8.04 -0.26
C TYR A 180 -13.81 8.62 -0.31
N LEU A 181 -14.50 8.73 0.83
CA LEU A 181 -15.84 9.33 0.93
C LEU A 181 -15.85 10.80 0.50
N GLU A 182 -14.81 11.56 0.85
CA GLU A 182 -14.66 12.97 0.45
C GLU A 182 -14.38 13.13 -1.05
N LEU A 183 -13.64 12.21 -1.68
CA LEU A 183 -13.49 12.21 -3.14
C LEU A 183 -14.79 11.79 -3.82
N LYS A 184 -15.51 10.83 -3.25
CA LYS A 184 -16.80 10.37 -3.76
C LYS A 184 -17.87 11.46 -3.68
N SER A 185 -17.84 12.31 -2.65
CA SER A 185 -18.79 13.43 -2.52
C SER A 185 -18.68 14.42 -3.70
N ARG A 186 -17.50 14.59 -4.28
CA ARG A 186 -17.27 15.47 -5.46
C ARG A 186 -18.00 14.99 -6.72
N LEU A 187 -18.37 13.71 -6.81
CA LEU A 187 -19.17 13.21 -7.94
C LEU A 187 -20.60 13.76 -7.94
N PHE A 188 -21.03 14.34 -6.81
CA PHE A 188 -22.32 15.00 -6.66
C PHE A 188 -22.25 16.51 -6.86
N ASP A 189 -21.11 17.06 -7.28
CA ASP A 189 -21.01 18.46 -7.66
C ASP A 189 -21.77 18.70 -8.99
N PRO A 190 -22.85 19.50 -9.00
CA PRO A 190 -23.64 19.73 -10.21
C PRO A 190 -22.91 20.55 -11.28
N ASP A 191 -21.82 21.25 -10.92
CA ASP A 191 -21.05 22.10 -11.83
C ASP A 191 -19.75 21.44 -12.32
N LEU A 192 -19.60 20.15 -12.07
CA LEU A 192 -18.49 19.36 -12.62
C LEU A 192 -18.54 19.35 -14.16
N GLU A 193 -17.46 19.76 -14.82
CA GLU A 193 -17.33 19.73 -16.28
C GLU A 193 -17.43 18.29 -16.82
N ASP A 194 -18.38 18.05 -17.74
CA ASP A 194 -18.75 16.69 -18.19
C ASP A 194 -17.63 15.93 -18.95
N GLU A 195 -16.64 16.64 -19.49
CA GLU A 195 -15.52 16.01 -20.21
C GLU A 195 -14.41 15.49 -19.27
N SER A 196 -14.43 15.84 -17.98
CA SER A 196 -13.36 15.48 -17.05
C SER A 196 -13.64 14.15 -16.34
N GLN A 197 -13.00 13.06 -16.79
CA GLN A 197 -12.96 11.78 -16.06
C GLN A 197 -12.07 11.84 -14.80
N ALA A 198 -11.42 12.97 -14.51
CA ALA A 198 -10.44 13.10 -13.44
C ALA A 198 -10.98 12.73 -12.04
N PRO A 199 -12.22 13.09 -11.64
CA PRO A 199 -12.73 12.72 -10.32
C PRO A 199 -12.92 11.21 -10.13
N LEU A 200 -13.38 10.51 -11.17
CA LEU A 200 -13.52 9.04 -11.15
C LEU A 200 -12.15 8.36 -11.09
N TYR A 201 -11.17 8.89 -11.81
CA TYR A 201 -9.79 8.43 -11.75
C TYR A 201 -9.19 8.60 -10.34
N ASP A 202 -9.34 9.79 -9.74
CA ASP A 202 -8.88 10.07 -8.37
C ASP A 202 -9.54 9.14 -7.36
N LEU A 203 -10.84 8.86 -7.53
CA LEU A 203 -11.59 7.92 -6.70
C LEU A 203 -11.05 6.49 -6.83
N ALA A 204 -10.75 6.02 -8.04
CA ALA A 204 -10.16 4.71 -8.29
C ALA A 204 -8.76 4.57 -7.66
N LEU A 205 -7.92 5.62 -7.74
CA LEU A 205 -6.62 5.65 -7.06
C LEU A 205 -6.75 5.61 -5.54
N ALA A 206 -7.69 6.38 -4.98
CA ALA A 206 -7.96 6.39 -3.55
C ALA A 206 -8.49 5.03 -3.07
N ASN A 207 -9.33 4.36 -3.87
CA ASN A 207 -9.74 2.98 -3.62
C ASN A 207 -8.53 2.05 -3.51
N GLY A 208 -7.58 2.13 -4.45
CA GLY A 208 -6.37 1.33 -4.42
C GLY A 208 -5.53 1.53 -3.15
N GLN A 209 -5.40 2.77 -2.69
CA GLN A 209 -4.69 3.10 -1.43
C GLN A 209 -5.42 2.56 -0.20
N LEU A 210 -6.75 2.67 -0.18
CA LEU A 210 -7.59 2.15 0.90
C LEU A 210 -7.52 0.63 0.99
N VAL A 211 -7.65 -0.08 -0.14
CA VAL A 211 -7.56 -1.54 -0.23
C VAL A 211 -6.19 -2.03 0.24
N ALA A 212 -5.10 -1.38 -0.18
CA ALA A 212 -3.74 -1.69 0.29
C ALA A 212 -3.62 -1.55 1.82
N THR A 213 -4.20 -0.48 2.37
CA THR A 213 -4.20 -0.23 3.82
C THR A 213 -5.02 -1.28 4.58
N LEU A 214 -6.21 -1.64 4.09
CA LEU A 214 -7.05 -2.69 4.68
C LEU A 214 -6.36 -4.06 4.66
N ASN A 215 -5.65 -4.40 3.58
CA ASN A 215 -4.85 -5.63 3.51
C ASN A 215 -3.69 -5.63 4.51
N GLN A 216 -3.00 -4.50 4.66
CA GLN A 216 -1.93 -4.36 5.66
C GLN A 216 -2.48 -4.53 7.09
N THR A 217 -3.62 -3.90 7.39
CA THR A 217 -4.32 -4.04 8.67
C THR A 217 -4.73 -5.49 8.93
N LYS A 218 -5.25 -6.21 7.92
CA LYS A 218 -5.59 -7.64 8.02
C LYS A 218 -4.38 -8.48 8.42
N VAL A 219 -3.24 -8.28 7.76
CA VAL A 219 -2.00 -9.01 8.05
C VAL A 219 -1.56 -8.74 9.49
N SER A 220 -1.59 -7.48 9.93
CA SER A 220 -1.28 -7.12 11.32
C SER A 220 -2.24 -7.77 12.33
N LEU A 221 -3.54 -7.86 12.02
CA LEU A 221 -4.54 -8.54 12.87
C LEU A 221 -4.27 -10.04 12.99
N LEU A 222 -4.10 -10.72 11.86
CA LEU A 222 -3.87 -12.17 11.82
C LEU A 222 -2.61 -12.59 12.60
N THR A 223 -1.55 -11.79 12.57
CA THR A 223 -0.33 -12.07 13.34
C THR A 223 -0.56 -12.11 14.85
N ARG A 224 -1.57 -11.36 15.35
CA ARG A 224 -1.85 -11.16 16.77
C ARG A 224 -2.96 -12.07 17.29
N LEU A 225 -4.00 -12.31 16.48
CA LEU A 225 -5.15 -13.18 16.83
C LEU A 225 -4.73 -14.58 17.29
N ARG A 226 -3.70 -15.15 16.66
CA ARG A 226 -3.23 -16.53 16.93
C ARG A 226 -2.55 -16.71 18.29
N GLY A 227 -2.07 -15.64 18.90
CA GLY A 227 -1.40 -15.70 20.21
C GLY A 227 -2.29 -15.28 21.37
N ASP A 228 -3.41 -14.59 21.07
CA ASP A 228 -4.18 -13.82 22.03
C ASP A 228 -5.65 -14.25 22.06
N ARG A 229 -5.85 -15.58 22.19
CA ARG A 229 -7.17 -16.22 22.18
C ARG A 229 -8.09 -15.57 23.23
N GLY A 230 -9.02 -14.75 22.77
CA GLY A 230 -10.17 -14.31 23.56
C GLY A 230 -10.01 -13.03 24.39
N GLN A 231 -8.92 -12.26 24.28
CA GLN A 231 -8.83 -10.98 24.99
C GLN A 231 -9.78 -9.92 24.42
N ARG A 232 -10.38 -9.11 25.32
CA ARG A 232 -11.34 -8.04 24.97
C ARG A 232 -10.77 -7.03 23.97
N GLY A 233 -9.48 -6.70 24.07
CA GLY A 233 -8.80 -5.75 23.16
C GLY A 233 -8.72 -6.25 21.72
N THR A 234 -8.42 -7.54 21.52
CA THR A 234 -8.31 -8.15 20.19
C THR A 234 -9.67 -8.25 19.50
N ARG A 235 -10.75 -8.53 20.26
CA ARG A 235 -12.14 -8.48 19.74
C ARG A 235 -12.55 -7.09 19.26
N ARG A 236 -12.28 -6.05 20.07
CA ARG A 236 -12.56 -4.66 19.70
C ARG A 236 -11.85 -4.27 18.40
N THR A 237 -10.59 -4.67 18.26
CA THR A 237 -9.75 -4.33 17.10
C THR A 237 -10.20 -5.04 15.82
N LEU A 238 -10.68 -6.28 15.94
CA LEU A 238 -11.34 -7.01 14.86
C LEU A 238 -12.65 -6.37 14.42
N GLN A 239 -13.46 -5.91 15.38
CA GLN A 239 -14.73 -5.26 15.09
C GLN A 239 -14.53 -3.98 14.28
N TYR A 240 -13.59 -3.10 14.69
CA TYR A 240 -13.22 -1.93 13.89
C TYR A 240 -12.82 -2.32 12.47
N TYR A 241 -12.04 -3.39 12.30
CA TYR A 241 -11.66 -3.85 10.96
C TYR A 241 -12.86 -4.26 10.11
N PHE A 242 -13.77 -5.07 10.64
CA PHE A 242 -14.96 -5.49 9.89
C PHE A 242 -15.89 -4.33 9.57
N VAL A 243 -16.09 -3.40 10.51
CA VAL A 243 -16.86 -2.18 10.26
C VAL A 243 -16.20 -1.35 9.15
N ALA A 244 -14.87 -1.21 9.15
CA ALA A 244 -14.16 -0.53 8.08
C ALA A 244 -14.34 -1.22 6.71
N GLN A 245 -14.34 -2.55 6.65
CA GLN A 245 -14.62 -3.30 5.42
C GLN A 245 -16.06 -3.14 4.94
N ASP A 246 -17.03 -3.17 5.85
CA ASP A 246 -18.44 -3.03 5.51
C ASP A 246 -18.77 -1.59 5.08
N ILE A 247 -18.15 -0.59 5.71
CA ILE A 247 -18.21 0.80 5.23
C ILE A 247 -17.53 0.91 3.87
N HIS A 248 -16.37 0.27 3.63
CA HIS A 248 -15.70 0.30 2.32
C HIS A 248 -16.58 -0.26 1.20
N GLU A 249 -17.20 -1.43 1.40
CA GLU A 249 -18.12 -2.02 0.41
C GLU A 249 -19.26 -1.04 0.08
N ARG A 250 -19.95 -0.54 1.12
CA ARG A 250 -21.06 0.42 0.95
C ARG A 250 -20.60 1.73 0.33
N ALA A 251 -19.48 2.26 0.76
CA ALA A 251 -18.92 3.50 0.24
C ALA A 251 -18.53 3.34 -1.23
N SER A 252 -18.02 2.17 -1.64
CA SER A 252 -17.68 1.91 -3.03
C SER A 252 -18.89 1.68 -3.93
N SER A 253 -20.00 1.20 -3.37
CA SER A 253 -21.23 0.92 -4.11
C SER A 253 -21.78 2.16 -4.83
N SER A 254 -22.17 2.01 -6.09
CA SER A 254 -22.80 3.06 -6.90
C SER A 254 -24.18 2.59 -7.32
N HIS A 255 -25.22 3.43 -7.17
CA HIS A 255 -26.61 3.04 -7.42
C HIS A 255 -27.18 3.64 -8.71
N ILE A 256 -26.50 4.65 -9.25
CA ILE A 256 -26.90 5.41 -10.44
C ILE A 256 -25.65 5.92 -11.17
N GLN A 257 -25.78 6.20 -12.47
CA GLN A 257 -24.75 6.92 -13.22
C GLN A 257 -24.70 8.37 -12.76
N TYR A 258 -23.54 8.80 -12.23
CA TYR A 258 -23.38 10.15 -11.68
C TYR A 258 -23.62 11.26 -12.71
N GLN A 259 -23.29 11.03 -13.97
CA GLN A 259 -23.54 11.99 -15.06
C GLN A 259 -25.04 12.22 -15.25
N THR A 260 -25.81 11.14 -15.43
CA THR A 260 -27.27 11.19 -15.53
C THR A 260 -27.91 11.87 -14.32
N LEU A 261 -27.38 11.59 -13.13
CA LEU A 261 -27.84 12.22 -11.90
C LEU A 261 -27.62 13.75 -11.92
N ARG A 262 -26.44 14.21 -12.36
CA ARG A 262 -26.14 15.64 -12.51
C ARG A 262 -27.05 16.29 -13.55
N ASP A 263 -27.20 15.68 -14.72
CA ASP A 263 -28.01 16.25 -15.81
C ASP A 263 -29.47 16.48 -15.39
N GLN A 264 -30.03 15.53 -14.63
CA GLN A 264 -31.42 15.58 -14.19
C GLN A 264 -31.65 16.47 -12.96
N PHE A 265 -30.72 16.44 -12.01
CA PHE A 265 -30.89 17.12 -10.71
C PHE A 265 -29.95 18.32 -10.53
N ARG A 266 -29.36 18.85 -11.61
CA ARG A 266 -28.43 19.98 -11.60
C ARG A 266 -28.94 21.17 -10.78
N TYR A 267 -30.21 21.51 -10.96
CA TYR A 267 -30.87 22.66 -10.34
C TYR A 267 -31.63 22.31 -9.06
N SER A 268 -31.44 21.11 -8.51
CA SER A 268 -32.04 20.65 -7.27
C SER A 268 -31.06 20.71 -6.10
N ASP A 269 -31.56 20.94 -4.89
CA ASP A 269 -30.74 20.90 -3.67
C ASP A 269 -30.35 19.48 -3.24
N VAL A 270 -30.93 18.45 -3.88
CA VAL A 270 -30.66 17.04 -3.57
C VAL A 270 -29.19 16.67 -3.79
N MET A 271 -28.56 17.16 -4.85
CA MET A 271 -27.14 16.90 -5.16
C MET A 271 -26.22 17.36 -4.02
N PHE A 272 -26.37 18.62 -3.60
CA PHE A 272 -25.61 19.19 -2.49
C PHE A 272 -25.88 18.48 -1.15
N ARG A 273 -27.09 17.95 -0.94
CA ARG A 273 -27.42 17.21 0.29
C ARG A 273 -26.76 15.83 0.33
N PHE A 274 -26.70 15.11 -0.80
CA PHE A 274 -25.92 13.88 -0.90
C PHE A 274 -24.41 14.13 -0.73
N GLN A 275 -23.88 15.16 -1.38
CA GLN A 275 -22.50 15.62 -1.21
C GLN A 275 -22.20 15.91 0.27
N ARG A 276 -23.04 16.71 0.92
CA ARG A 276 -22.90 17.06 2.35
C ARG A 276 -22.95 15.81 3.24
N MET A 277 -23.84 14.87 2.98
CA MET A 277 -23.95 13.64 3.77
C MET A 277 -22.67 12.80 3.70
N LEU A 278 -22.12 12.60 2.49
CA LEU A 278 -20.85 11.89 2.29
C LEU A 278 -19.69 12.60 3.00
N SER A 279 -19.60 13.93 2.91
CA SER A 279 -18.58 14.70 3.61
C SER A 279 -18.74 14.64 5.14
N MET A 280 -19.96 14.60 5.67
CA MET A 280 -20.19 14.35 7.10
C MET A 280 -19.70 12.96 7.52
N GLN A 281 -19.95 11.93 6.72
CA GLN A 281 -19.45 10.56 6.97
C GLN A 281 -17.92 10.47 6.87
N ALA A 282 -17.31 11.23 5.94
CA ALA A 282 -15.86 11.36 5.85
C ALA A 282 -15.28 11.96 7.15
N GLN A 283 -15.88 13.05 7.65
CA GLN A 283 -15.48 13.66 8.92
C GLN A 283 -15.67 12.71 10.11
N ALA A 284 -16.74 11.92 10.12
CA ALA A 284 -16.97 10.89 11.13
C ALA A 284 -15.87 9.81 11.13
N CYS A 285 -15.48 9.31 9.96
CA CYS A 285 -14.35 8.39 9.82
C CYS A 285 -13.04 9.01 10.31
N GLN A 286 -12.80 10.31 10.05
CA GLN A 286 -11.61 11.00 10.54
C GLN A 286 -11.62 11.23 12.06
N LYS A 287 -12.77 11.55 12.66
CA LYS A 287 -12.96 11.61 14.11
C LYS A 287 -12.69 10.23 14.74
N LEU A 288 -13.20 9.16 14.14
CA LEU A 288 -12.98 7.78 14.59
C LEU A 288 -11.49 7.37 14.49
N SER A 289 -10.81 7.70 13.40
CA SER A 289 -9.36 7.51 13.26
C SER A 289 -8.59 8.14 14.43
N ARG A 290 -8.91 9.40 14.77
CA ARG A 290 -8.30 10.10 15.92
C ARG A 290 -8.65 9.44 17.26
N ALA A 291 -9.90 9.00 17.45
CA ALA A 291 -10.35 8.31 18.66
C ALA A 291 -9.59 6.99 18.87
N ILE A 292 -9.35 6.21 17.80
CA ILE A 292 -8.55 4.97 17.83
C ILE A 292 -7.11 5.27 18.26
N LEU A 293 -6.49 6.33 17.71
CA LEU A 293 -5.13 6.73 18.08
C LEU A 293 -5.05 7.17 19.55
N LEU A 294 -5.95 8.05 19.99
CA LEU A 294 -5.96 8.62 21.36
C LEU A 294 -6.50 7.66 22.43
N ARG A 295 -7.07 6.52 22.00
CA ARG A 295 -7.77 5.52 22.82
C ARG A 295 -8.94 6.14 23.59
N GLU A 296 -9.68 7.00 22.91
CA GLU A 296 -10.89 7.62 23.44
C GLU A 296 -12.12 6.96 22.81
N PRO A 297 -13.26 6.90 23.51
CA PRO A 297 -14.49 6.40 22.92
C PRO A 297 -14.92 7.33 21.77
N TYR A 298 -15.25 6.75 20.62
CA TYR A 298 -15.81 7.53 19.52
C TYR A 298 -17.22 8.03 19.89
N GLN A 299 -17.43 9.34 19.73
CA GLN A 299 -18.74 9.96 19.88
C GLN A 299 -19.31 10.28 18.50
N HIS A 300 -20.43 9.64 18.18
CA HIS A 300 -21.11 9.86 16.91
C HIS A 300 -21.89 11.19 16.93
N ASP A 301 -21.94 11.86 15.78
CA ASP A 301 -22.47 13.23 15.68
C ASP A 301 -24.01 13.22 15.60
N ALA A 302 -24.70 13.82 16.56
CA ALA A 302 -26.17 13.85 16.57
C ALA A 302 -26.79 14.61 15.38
N HIS A 303 -26.01 15.40 14.64
CA HIS A 303 -26.51 16.15 13.48
C HIS A 303 -26.87 15.26 12.28
N PHE A 304 -26.43 14.00 12.24
CA PHE A 304 -26.78 13.07 11.15
C PHE A 304 -28.30 12.87 11.03
N GLU A 305 -29.01 12.74 12.14
CA GLU A 305 -30.47 12.58 12.15
C GLU A 305 -31.18 13.73 11.43
N ARG A 306 -30.83 14.97 11.77
CA ARG A 306 -31.38 16.17 11.10
C ARG A 306 -30.98 16.22 9.63
N ALA A 307 -29.75 15.86 9.30
CA ALA A 307 -29.28 15.85 7.92
C ALA A 307 -30.04 14.84 7.05
N PHE A 308 -30.32 13.64 7.58
CA PHE A 308 -31.16 12.64 6.91
C PHE A 308 -32.60 13.13 6.74
N MET A 309 -33.22 13.66 7.80
CA MET A 309 -34.57 14.23 7.71
C MET A 309 -34.70 15.30 6.61
N HIS A 310 -33.70 16.18 6.48
CA HIS A 310 -33.71 17.21 5.45
C HIS A 310 -33.43 16.67 4.05
N LEU A 311 -32.71 15.55 3.93
CA LEU A 311 -32.50 14.84 2.67
C LEU A 311 -33.77 14.10 2.23
N ASP A 312 -34.48 13.45 3.15
CA ASP A 312 -35.82 12.88 2.91
C ASP A 312 -36.78 13.94 2.39
N ALA A 313 -36.88 15.08 3.09
CA ALA A 313 -37.74 16.20 2.67
C ALA A 313 -37.33 16.82 1.31
N ALA A 314 -36.07 16.66 0.88
CA ALA A 314 -35.64 17.09 -0.45
C ALA A 314 -36.06 16.09 -1.53
N LEU A 315 -35.97 14.79 -1.26
CA LEU A 315 -36.47 13.76 -2.17
C LEU A 315 -37.99 13.84 -2.35
N GLU A 316 -38.75 14.12 -1.29
CA GLU A 316 -40.20 14.34 -1.39
C GLU A 316 -40.56 15.56 -2.24
N ARG A 317 -39.77 16.65 -2.15
CA ARG A 317 -39.94 17.82 -3.02
C ARG A 317 -39.66 17.50 -4.49
N VAL A 318 -38.62 16.71 -4.75
CA VAL A 318 -38.30 16.25 -6.11
C VAL A 318 -39.39 15.32 -6.65
N ARG A 319 -39.95 14.44 -5.82
CA ARG A 319 -41.12 13.61 -6.15
C ARG A 319 -42.34 14.47 -6.52
N ALA A 320 -42.66 15.47 -5.70
CA ALA A 320 -43.75 16.40 -5.98
C ALA A 320 -43.51 17.26 -7.25
N GLY A 321 -42.25 17.46 -7.63
CA GLY A 321 -41.83 18.14 -8.86
C GLY A 321 -41.98 17.31 -10.14
N GLY A 322 -42.46 16.07 -10.06
CA GLY A 322 -42.72 15.21 -11.22
C GLY A 322 -41.52 14.39 -11.70
N ALA A 323 -40.52 14.16 -10.84
CA ALA A 323 -39.42 13.23 -11.16
C ALA A 323 -39.94 11.79 -11.36
N SER A 324 -39.27 11.00 -12.20
CA SER A 324 -39.69 9.62 -12.46
C SER A 324 -39.47 8.72 -11.25
N ASP A 325 -40.36 7.74 -11.06
CA ASP A 325 -40.27 6.77 -9.96
C ASP A 325 -38.96 5.98 -9.98
N GLU A 326 -38.43 5.66 -11.17
CA GLU A 326 -37.15 4.96 -11.33
C GLU A 326 -35.97 5.76 -10.73
N GLN A 327 -35.90 7.06 -11.01
CA GLN A 327 -34.85 7.94 -10.49
C GLN A 327 -34.98 8.13 -8.97
N LEU A 328 -36.22 8.29 -8.49
CA LEU A 328 -36.50 8.40 -7.06
C LEU A 328 -36.13 7.13 -6.30
N ASN A 329 -36.38 5.96 -6.88
CA ASN A 329 -35.98 4.67 -6.33
C ASN A 329 -34.45 4.56 -6.25
N ALA A 330 -33.73 4.95 -7.31
CA ALA A 330 -32.27 4.99 -7.33
C ALA A 330 -31.69 5.86 -6.19
N LEU A 331 -32.24 7.05 -6.01
CA LEU A 331 -31.87 7.97 -4.94
C LEU A 331 -32.24 7.41 -3.56
N GLY A 332 -33.37 6.71 -3.45
CA GLY A 332 -33.77 5.98 -2.25
C GLY A 332 -32.79 4.87 -1.86
N TYR A 333 -32.27 4.12 -2.84
CA TYR A 333 -31.24 3.11 -2.60
C TYR A 333 -29.93 3.71 -2.12
N LEU A 334 -29.51 4.84 -2.73
CA LEU A 334 -28.35 5.59 -2.29
C LEU A 334 -28.53 6.11 -0.85
N LEU A 335 -29.69 6.70 -0.53
CA LEU A 335 -30.03 7.19 0.80
C LEU A 335 -29.98 6.07 1.84
N ASN A 336 -30.58 4.91 1.54
CA ASN A 336 -30.55 3.74 2.41
C ASN A 336 -29.12 3.21 2.62
N ASN A 337 -28.29 3.27 1.58
CA ASN A 337 -26.88 2.92 1.70
C ASN A 337 -26.12 3.88 2.63
N LEU A 338 -26.39 5.19 2.55
CA LEU A 338 -25.80 6.19 3.45
C LEU A 338 -26.26 6.00 4.89
N ARG A 339 -27.55 5.74 5.14
CA ARG A 339 -28.05 5.40 6.48
C ARG A 339 -27.37 4.18 7.06
N ALA A 340 -27.06 3.19 6.24
CA ALA A 340 -26.39 2.00 6.71
C ALA A 340 -24.91 2.23 7.04
N ILE A 341 -24.20 3.10 6.31
CA ILE A 341 -22.86 3.55 6.69
C ILE A 341 -22.93 4.30 8.03
N ASP A 342 -23.90 5.17 8.19
CA ASP A 342 -24.12 5.93 9.43
C ASP A 342 -24.40 5.01 10.62
N ALA A 343 -25.27 4.02 10.47
CA ALA A 343 -25.57 3.02 11.48
C ALA A 343 -24.31 2.23 11.90
N GLN A 344 -23.43 1.88 10.96
CA GLN A 344 -22.15 1.23 11.26
C GLN A 344 -21.23 2.12 12.11
N LEU A 345 -21.19 3.42 11.82
CA LEU A 345 -20.42 4.39 12.62
C LEU A 345 -21.04 4.62 14.01
N ALA A 346 -22.36 4.76 14.09
CA ALA A 346 -23.08 5.00 15.34
C ALA A 346 -23.01 3.82 16.31
N THR A 347 -23.04 2.59 15.79
CA THR A 347 -23.10 1.36 16.62
C THR A 347 -21.73 0.76 16.94
N ILE A 348 -20.63 1.36 16.44
CA ILE A 348 -19.29 0.79 16.56
C ILE A 348 -18.81 0.63 18.01
N GLU A 349 -19.23 1.54 18.89
CA GLU A 349 -18.94 1.47 20.32
C GLU A 349 -19.99 0.64 21.10
N SER A 350 -21.24 0.57 20.62
CA SER A 350 -22.35 -0.09 21.35
C SER A 350 -22.45 -1.60 21.15
N VAL A 351 -22.06 -2.13 19.98
CA VAL A 351 -22.06 -3.58 19.68
C VAL A 351 -21.05 -4.36 20.56
N GLN A 352 -20.23 -3.65 21.33
CA GLN A 352 -19.23 -4.20 22.27
C GLN A 352 -19.85 -4.97 23.45
N THR A 353 -21.11 -4.73 23.80
CA THR A 353 -21.74 -5.32 25.00
C THR A 353 -22.49 -6.62 24.75
N THR A 354 -22.75 -7.02 23.50
CA THR A 354 -23.75 -8.08 23.20
C THR A 354 -23.24 -9.26 22.37
N ALA A 355 -21.98 -9.27 21.91
CA ALA A 355 -21.46 -10.37 21.08
C ALA A 355 -21.20 -11.66 21.90
N PRO A 356 -21.82 -12.82 21.57
CA PRO A 356 -21.58 -14.08 22.26
C PRO A 356 -20.14 -14.55 22.12
N ALA A 357 -19.58 -15.12 23.20
CA ALA A 357 -18.17 -15.49 23.32
C ALA A 357 -17.71 -16.68 22.44
N GLY A 358 -18.51 -17.14 21.47
CA GLY A 358 -18.32 -18.46 20.82
C GLY A 358 -18.38 -18.51 19.29
N SER A 359 -18.51 -17.40 18.53
CA SER A 359 -18.44 -17.49 17.07
C SER A 359 -16.99 -17.67 16.62
N ASN A 360 -16.70 -18.72 15.84
CA ASN A 360 -15.38 -19.04 15.30
C ASN A 360 -14.80 -17.86 14.50
N THR A 361 -14.15 -16.93 15.21
CA THR A 361 -13.67 -15.67 14.63
C THR A 361 -12.41 -15.88 13.79
N GLU A 362 -11.68 -16.97 14.07
CA GLU A 362 -10.50 -17.41 13.29
C GLU A 362 -10.88 -17.93 11.90
N THR A 363 -12.08 -18.49 11.70
CA THR A 363 -12.57 -18.92 10.37
C THR A 363 -13.08 -17.78 9.48
N LEU A 364 -13.21 -16.55 10.01
CA LEU A 364 -13.76 -15.40 9.28
C LEU A 364 -12.72 -14.62 8.45
N LEU A 365 -11.44 -14.81 8.72
CA LEU A 365 -10.34 -14.22 7.96
C LEU A 365 -9.53 -15.36 7.32
N ALA A 366 -9.54 -15.45 5.99
CA ALA A 366 -8.68 -16.39 5.26
C ALA A 366 -7.23 -16.21 5.73
N ASP A 367 -6.67 -17.26 6.29
CA ASP A 367 -5.26 -17.33 6.64
C ASP A 367 -4.48 -17.75 5.39
N ASP A 368 -3.92 -16.79 4.68
CA ASP A 368 -3.08 -17.04 3.50
C ASP A 368 -1.67 -17.56 3.88
N ARG A 369 -1.48 -18.10 5.10
CA ARG A 369 -0.17 -18.52 5.65
C ARG A 369 0.10 -20.03 5.46
N LEU A 370 1.01 -20.28 4.52
CA LEU A 370 2.05 -21.32 4.43
C LEU A 370 1.94 -22.49 5.42
N GLY A 371 1.48 -23.65 4.91
CA GLY A 371 1.40 -24.90 5.67
C GLY A 371 2.60 -25.85 5.51
N GLY A 372 3.55 -25.58 4.60
CA GLY A 372 4.68 -26.49 4.39
C GLY A 372 5.82 -25.97 3.52
N LEU A 373 6.93 -26.72 3.49
CA LEU A 373 8.10 -26.46 2.62
C LEU A 373 7.71 -26.52 1.13
N SER A 374 6.69 -27.30 0.77
CA SER A 374 6.14 -27.38 -0.58
C SER A 374 5.54 -26.06 -1.06
N ASP A 375 4.80 -25.34 -0.21
CA ASP A 375 4.23 -24.03 -0.55
C ASP A 375 5.32 -22.96 -0.71
N ILE A 376 6.37 -23.02 0.12
CA ILE A 376 7.54 -22.14 0.03
C ILE A 376 8.23 -22.36 -1.32
N TRP A 377 8.47 -23.62 -1.69
CA TRP A 377 9.08 -23.99 -2.96
C TRP A 377 8.22 -23.56 -4.14
N LEU A 378 6.91 -23.82 -4.10
CA LEU A 378 5.97 -23.43 -5.15
C LEU A 378 5.96 -21.91 -5.37
N ARG A 379 5.98 -21.10 -4.29
CA ARG A 379 6.06 -19.63 -4.39
C ARG A 379 7.41 -19.15 -4.91
N LEU A 380 8.50 -19.80 -4.51
CA LEU A 380 9.83 -19.46 -5.03
C LEU A 380 9.90 -19.77 -6.53
N GLN A 381 9.45 -20.96 -6.93
CA GLN A 381 9.40 -21.41 -8.32
C GLN A 381 8.49 -20.50 -9.18
N ARG A 382 7.32 -20.09 -8.68
CA ARG A 382 6.44 -19.12 -9.36
C ARG A 382 7.09 -17.74 -9.52
N ASN A 383 8.00 -17.38 -8.63
CA ASN A 383 8.78 -16.16 -8.72
C ASN A 383 10.09 -16.34 -9.48
N MET A 384 10.44 -17.53 -9.96
CA MET A 384 11.61 -17.79 -10.82
C MET A 384 11.22 -17.74 -12.30
N SER A 385 10.49 -16.70 -12.71
CA SER A 385 10.16 -16.45 -14.10
C SER A 385 10.53 -15.01 -14.48
N PRO A 386 10.97 -14.76 -15.72
CA PRO A 386 11.18 -13.40 -16.23
C PRO A 386 9.93 -12.52 -16.17
N GLU A 387 8.73 -13.12 -16.12
CA GLU A 387 7.47 -12.39 -15.93
C GLU A 387 7.35 -11.79 -14.52
N SER A 388 7.92 -12.45 -13.51
CA SER A 388 7.90 -11.95 -12.13
C SER A 388 8.68 -10.64 -12.00
N ALA A 389 8.02 -9.61 -11.47
CA ALA A 389 8.66 -8.33 -11.17
C ALA A 389 9.79 -8.48 -10.14
N LEU A 390 9.65 -9.41 -9.19
CA LEU A 390 10.66 -9.68 -8.17
C LEU A 390 11.92 -10.31 -8.78
N PHE A 391 11.77 -11.27 -9.70
CA PHE A 391 12.89 -11.89 -10.40
C PHE A 391 13.68 -10.87 -11.23
N ARG A 392 12.96 -10.05 -12.00
CA ARG A 392 13.58 -9.00 -12.81
C ARG A 392 14.35 -8.01 -11.96
N HIS A 393 13.77 -7.59 -10.83
CA HIS A 393 14.46 -6.72 -9.90
C HIS A 393 15.68 -7.41 -9.28
N ALA A 394 15.60 -8.69 -8.90
CA ALA A 394 16.71 -9.44 -8.34
C ALA A 394 17.92 -9.48 -9.28
N VAL A 395 17.70 -9.85 -10.54
CA VAL A 395 18.75 -9.89 -11.57
C VAL A 395 19.26 -8.49 -11.88
N ARG A 396 18.37 -7.50 -12.04
CA ARG A 396 18.76 -6.11 -12.32
C ARG A 396 19.64 -5.56 -11.21
N MET A 397 19.25 -5.73 -9.94
CA MET A 397 20.03 -5.31 -8.78
C MET A 397 21.39 -6.02 -8.73
N SER A 398 21.42 -7.32 -8.99
CA SER A 398 22.66 -8.09 -9.05
C SER A 398 23.62 -7.57 -10.12
N LEU A 399 23.12 -7.29 -11.32
CA LEU A 399 23.92 -6.73 -12.41
C LEU A 399 24.41 -5.32 -12.10
N VAL A 400 23.56 -4.49 -11.48
CA VAL A 400 23.91 -3.13 -11.04
C VAL A 400 25.04 -3.16 -10.02
N LEU A 401 24.94 -4.01 -8.99
CA LEU A 401 25.99 -4.13 -7.97
C LEU A 401 27.27 -4.74 -8.52
N CYS A 402 27.16 -5.74 -9.41
CA CYS A 402 28.31 -6.33 -10.08
C CYS A 402 29.03 -5.31 -10.98
N ALA A 403 28.30 -4.56 -11.80
CA ALA A 403 28.86 -3.52 -12.66
C ALA A 403 29.49 -2.38 -11.84
N GLY A 404 28.82 -1.95 -10.75
CA GLY A 404 29.37 -0.98 -9.81
C GLY A 404 30.68 -1.47 -9.18
N TYR A 405 30.73 -2.71 -8.71
CA TYR A 405 31.94 -3.27 -8.11
C TYR A 405 33.08 -3.44 -9.13
N ALA A 406 32.78 -3.95 -10.32
CA ALA A 406 33.75 -4.05 -11.41
C ALA A 406 34.34 -2.68 -11.75
N PHE A 407 33.50 -1.63 -11.82
CA PHE A 407 33.97 -0.27 -12.05
C PHE A 407 34.93 0.21 -10.96
N ILE A 408 34.65 -0.08 -9.67
CA ILE A 408 35.55 0.25 -8.55
C ILE A 408 36.90 -0.44 -8.73
N GLN A 409 36.90 -1.74 -9.08
CA GLN A 409 38.14 -2.50 -9.28
C GLN A 409 38.98 -1.99 -10.46
N PHE A 410 38.34 -1.59 -11.57
CA PHE A 410 39.06 -1.05 -12.73
C PHE A 410 39.63 0.36 -12.49
N THR A 411 38.92 1.18 -11.72
CA THR A 411 39.31 2.59 -11.49
C THR A 411 40.19 2.78 -10.27
N GLY A 412 40.24 1.81 -9.35
CA GLY A 412 41.01 1.91 -8.11
C GLY A 412 40.49 2.99 -7.15
N LEU A 413 39.21 3.37 -7.26
CA LEU A 413 38.62 4.41 -6.42
C LEU A 413 38.62 4.01 -4.94
N GLN A 414 39.34 4.76 -4.10
CA GLN A 414 39.48 4.50 -2.67
C GLN A 414 38.15 4.46 -1.91
N HIS A 415 37.14 5.23 -2.36
CA HIS A 415 35.83 5.35 -1.70
C HIS A 415 34.67 4.82 -2.56
N GLY A 416 34.96 4.08 -3.64
CA GLY A 416 33.99 3.75 -4.68
C GLY A 416 32.79 2.90 -4.22
N TYR A 417 32.82 2.30 -3.03
CA TYR A 417 31.70 1.54 -2.44
C TYR A 417 30.41 2.36 -2.28
N TRP A 418 30.49 3.69 -2.30
CA TRP A 418 29.29 4.55 -2.34
C TRP A 418 28.47 4.42 -3.62
N ILE A 419 29.10 3.99 -4.71
CA ILE A 419 28.42 3.64 -5.97
C ILE A 419 27.41 2.54 -5.68
N LEU A 420 27.86 1.45 -5.04
CA LEU A 420 27.01 0.30 -4.66
C LEU A 420 25.88 0.72 -3.73
N LEU A 421 26.20 1.50 -2.70
CA LEU A 421 25.21 1.96 -1.73
C LEU A 421 24.14 2.84 -2.40
N THR A 422 24.56 3.78 -3.25
CA THR A 422 23.66 4.67 -3.97
C THR A 422 22.76 3.87 -4.90
N SER A 423 23.34 2.95 -5.66
CA SER A 423 22.58 2.07 -6.55
C SER A 423 21.56 1.23 -5.79
N LEU A 424 21.89 0.69 -4.61
CA LEU A 424 20.97 -0.08 -3.76
C LEU A 424 19.75 0.74 -3.32
N PHE A 425 19.93 1.99 -2.89
CA PHE A 425 18.83 2.83 -2.41
C PHE A 425 17.93 3.38 -3.52
N VAL A 426 18.53 3.63 -4.69
CA VAL A 426 17.88 4.35 -5.77
C VAL A 426 17.21 3.40 -6.76
N CYS A 427 17.82 2.26 -7.06
CA CYS A 427 17.23 1.29 -7.97
C CYS A 427 16.01 0.63 -7.31
N GLN A 428 14.82 0.95 -7.83
CA GLN A 428 13.55 0.40 -7.38
C GLN A 428 13.03 -0.60 -8.41
N PRO A 429 12.07 -1.46 -8.03
CA PRO A 429 11.42 -2.38 -8.97
C PRO A 429 10.77 -1.66 -10.16
N ASN A 430 10.30 -0.42 -9.97
CA ASN A 430 9.58 0.36 -10.98
C ASN A 430 10.47 1.48 -11.56
N TYR A 431 10.38 1.72 -12.87
CA TYR A 431 11.09 2.81 -13.56
C TYR A 431 10.85 4.20 -12.96
N ASN A 432 9.58 4.62 -12.82
CA ASN A 432 9.24 5.94 -12.30
C ASN A 432 9.74 6.16 -10.86
N ALA A 433 9.63 5.12 -10.03
CA ALA A 433 10.12 5.16 -8.66
C ALA A 433 11.65 5.34 -8.65
N THR A 434 12.38 4.65 -9.54
CA THR A 434 13.83 4.81 -9.69
C THR A 434 14.19 6.22 -10.15
N ARG A 435 13.56 6.73 -11.22
CA ARG A 435 13.79 8.10 -11.73
C ARG A 435 13.58 9.17 -10.67
N HIS A 436 12.49 9.07 -9.92
CA HIS A 436 12.21 10.02 -8.84
C HIS A 436 13.27 9.94 -7.74
N ARG A 437 13.66 8.72 -7.32
CA ARG A 437 14.72 8.53 -6.32
C ARG A 437 16.08 9.00 -6.80
N LEU A 438 16.42 8.83 -8.07
CA LEU A 438 17.66 9.33 -8.69
C LEU A 438 17.77 10.84 -8.49
N ALA A 439 16.74 11.58 -8.92
CA ALA A 439 16.73 13.04 -8.81
C ALA A 439 16.86 13.51 -7.35
N LEU A 440 16.05 12.94 -6.45
CA LEU A 440 16.08 13.31 -5.03
C LEU A 440 17.39 12.92 -4.35
N ARG A 441 18.03 11.82 -4.76
CA ARG A 441 19.33 11.38 -4.24
C ARG A 441 20.44 12.35 -4.65
N ILE A 442 20.46 12.77 -5.92
CA ILE A 442 21.44 13.73 -6.44
C ILE A 442 21.28 15.07 -5.72
N ILE A 443 20.07 15.64 -5.71
CA ILE A 443 19.78 16.92 -5.06
C ILE A 443 20.15 16.87 -3.57
N GLY A 444 19.67 15.85 -2.86
CA GLY A 444 19.94 15.71 -1.43
C GLY A 444 21.44 15.55 -1.11
N THR A 445 22.20 14.83 -1.94
CA THR A 445 23.64 14.64 -1.71
C THR A 445 24.41 15.93 -1.99
N LEU A 446 24.10 16.64 -3.07
CA LEU A 446 24.73 17.93 -3.39
C LEU A 446 24.52 18.95 -2.27
N VAL A 447 23.27 19.10 -1.80
CA VAL A 447 22.95 19.99 -0.69
C VAL A 447 23.62 19.51 0.61
N GLY A 448 23.64 18.20 0.86
CA GLY A 448 24.27 17.62 2.04
C GLY A 448 25.79 17.87 2.10
N VAL A 449 26.49 17.74 0.97
CA VAL A 449 27.94 18.05 0.90
C VAL A 449 28.18 19.56 1.00
N ALA A 450 27.38 20.38 0.31
CA ALA A 450 27.50 21.84 0.34
C ALA A 450 27.31 22.42 1.75
N ILE A 451 26.41 21.84 2.55
CA ILE A 451 26.22 22.21 3.96
C ILE A 451 27.28 21.54 4.85
N GLY A 452 27.66 20.29 4.54
CA GLY A 452 28.59 19.50 5.34
C GLY A 452 29.97 20.13 5.43
N LEU A 453 30.52 20.61 4.33
CA LEU A 453 31.85 21.22 4.29
C LEU A 453 32.00 22.42 5.27
N PRO A 454 31.12 23.45 5.26
CA PRO A 454 31.12 24.48 6.29
C PRO A 454 30.97 23.95 7.71
N VAL A 455 30.10 22.96 7.93
CA VAL A 455 29.87 22.37 9.26
C VAL A 455 31.15 21.71 9.79
N LEU A 456 31.90 21.01 8.94
CA LEU A 456 33.19 20.41 9.31
C LEU A 456 34.22 21.46 9.73
N LEU A 457 34.21 22.65 9.09
CA LEU A 457 35.11 23.76 9.44
C LEU A 457 34.69 24.47 10.74
N LEU A 458 33.38 24.65 10.95
CA LEU A 458 32.83 25.40 12.09
C LEU A 458 32.77 24.57 13.38
N VAL A 459 32.75 23.24 13.28
CA VAL A 459 32.62 22.33 14.43
C VAL A 459 33.76 21.29 14.43
N PRO A 460 34.98 21.71 14.79
CA PRO A 460 36.14 20.80 14.82
C PRO A 460 36.15 19.89 16.05
N SER A 461 35.37 20.20 17.10
CA SER A 461 35.34 19.40 18.34
C SER A 461 34.65 18.05 18.13
N VAL A 462 35.22 17.02 18.77
CA VAL A 462 34.67 15.66 18.72
C VAL A 462 33.26 15.63 19.31
N GLU A 463 33.05 16.29 20.45
CA GLU A 463 31.74 16.36 21.11
C GLU A 463 30.68 17.02 20.22
N GLY A 464 31.06 18.08 19.51
CA GLY A 464 30.19 18.78 18.57
C GLY A 464 29.80 17.88 17.39
N GLN A 465 30.76 17.14 16.84
CA GLN A 465 30.51 16.18 15.76
C GLN A 465 29.60 15.03 16.20
N LEU A 466 29.83 14.47 17.40
CA LEU A 466 28.96 13.41 17.95
C LEU A 466 27.52 13.89 18.16
N LEU A 467 27.33 15.12 18.65
CA LEU A 467 26.01 15.72 18.78
C LEU A 467 25.33 15.91 17.42
N LEU A 468 26.07 16.39 16.42
CA LEU A 468 25.55 16.56 15.07
C LEU A 468 25.24 15.23 14.37
N ILE A 469 26.00 14.16 14.64
CA ILE A 469 25.70 12.79 14.16
C ILE A 469 24.34 12.34 14.69
N VAL A 470 24.08 12.52 16.00
CA VAL A 470 22.77 12.18 16.58
C VAL A 470 21.67 13.02 15.95
N LEU A 471 21.86 14.34 15.85
CA LEU A 471 20.86 15.26 15.31
C LEU A 471 20.51 14.92 13.85
N THR A 472 21.52 14.81 12.99
CA THR A 472 21.35 14.49 11.57
C THR A 472 20.76 13.09 11.38
N GLY A 473 21.12 12.11 12.21
CA GLY A 473 20.53 10.78 12.17
C GLY A 473 19.05 10.75 12.56
N VAL A 474 18.65 11.49 13.59
CA VAL A 474 17.22 11.65 13.95
C VAL A 474 16.45 12.32 12.82
N LEU A 475 17.00 13.38 12.22
CA LEU A 475 16.37 14.09 11.12
C LEU A 475 16.26 13.21 9.86
N PHE A 476 17.27 12.40 9.54
CA PHE A 476 17.20 11.41 8.47
C PHE A 476 15.97 10.50 8.64
N PHE A 477 15.80 9.92 9.83
CA PHE A 477 14.69 9.02 10.14
C PHE A 477 13.34 9.72 10.23
N ALA A 478 13.30 11.00 10.62
CA ALA A 478 12.09 11.80 10.64
C ALA A 478 11.58 12.12 9.22
N PHE A 479 12.48 12.40 8.27
CA PHE A 479 12.11 12.81 6.92
C PHE A 479 12.06 11.68 5.88
N ARG A 480 12.63 10.48 6.16
CA ARG A 480 12.75 9.39 5.15
C ARG A 480 11.46 8.99 4.44
N ASN A 481 10.32 9.10 5.12
CA ASN A 481 9.00 8.69 4.59
C ASN A 481 8.16 9.87 4.08
N VAL A 482 8.62 11.12 4.28
CA VAL A 482 7.86 12.33 3.93
C VAL A 482 8.58 13.08 2.81
N GLN A 483 9.88 13.34 2.96
CA GLN A 483 10.68 14.11 2.01
C GLN A 483 12.06 13.46 1.82
N TYR A 484 12.16 12.58 0.82
CA TYR A 484 13.35 11.75 0.61
C TYR A 484 14.62 12.53 0.25
N ALA A 485 14.51 13.71 -0.39
CA ALA A 485 15.67 14.58 -0.62
C ALA A 485 16.28 15.10 0.69
N HIS A 486 15.45 15.57 1.64
CA HIS A 486 15.90 15.99 2.97
C HIS A 486 16.53 14.83 3.74
N ALA A 487 15.93 13.64 3.68
CA ALA A 487 16.52 12.45 4.27
C ALA A 487 17.91 12.16 3.68
N THR A 488 18.06 12.24 2.35
CA THR A 488 19.35 12.05 1.68
C THR A 488 20.39 13.09 2.10
N MET A 489 19.98 14.34 2.28
CA MET A 489 20.84 15.40 2.80
C MET A 489 21.36 15.05 4.20
N PHE A 490 20.46 14.70 5.12
CA PHE A 490 20.83 14.39 6.50
C PHE A 490 21.70 13.13 6.64
N ILE A 491 21.43 12.07 5.88
CA ILE A 491 22.31 10.88 5.91
C ILE A 491 23.69 11.17 5.31
N THR A 492 23.78 12.08 4.34
CA THR A 492 25.07 12.50 3.79
C THR A 492 25.86 13.31 4.82
N LEU A 493 25.22 14.23 5.54
CA LEU A 493 25.82 14.94 6.66
C LEU A 493 26.29 13.99 7.76
N LEU A 494 25.44 13.06 8.20
CA LEU A 494 25.78 12.06 9.21
C LEU A 494 27.05 11.30 8.83
N VAL A 495 27.12 10.83 7.59
CA VAL A 495 28.27 10.06 7.09
C VAL A 495 29.53 10.94 7.04
N LEU A 496 29.46 12.16 6.52
CA LEU A 496 30.62 13.05 6.48
C LEU A 496 31.17 13.34 7.87
N LEU A 497 30.28 13.55 8.86
CA LEU A 497 30.67 13.74 10.25
C LEU A 497 31.33 12.47 10.82
N CYS A 498 30.80 11.29 10.52
CA CYS A 498 31.41 10.02 10.93
C CYS A 498 32.83 9.85 10.39
N PHE A 499 33.08 10.16 9.10
CA PHE A 499 34.42 10.07 8.51
C PHE A 499 35.35 11.19 9.01
N ASN A 500 34.80 12.35 9.36
CA ASN A 500 35.60 13.42 9.97
C ASN A 500 36.16 13.03 11.35
N LEU A 501 35.49 12.14 12.09
CA LEU A 501 36.05 11.56 13.32
C LEU A 501 37.34 10.76 13.08
N LEU A 502 37.58 10.31 11.84
CA LEU A 502 38.82 9.65 11.41
C LEU A 502 39.83 10.61 10.76
N GLY A 503 39.46 11.88 10.59
CA GLY A 503 40.27 12.87 9.87
C GLY A 503 40.03 12.95 8.36
N GLU A 504 39.12 12.15 7.81
CA GLU A 504 38.92 11.98 6.35
C GLU A 504 37.69 12.76 5.82
N GLY A 505 37.05 13.60 6.64
CA GLY A 505 35.76 14.22 6.31
C GLY A 505 35.77 15.07 5.03
N PHE A 506 36.85 15.82 4.78
CA PHE A 506 37.01 16.63 3.57
C PHE A 506 37.36 15.78 2.34
N GLU A 507 38.15 14.72 2.52
CA GLU A 507 38.59 13.84 1.44
C GLU A 507 37.42 13.05 0.85
N VAL A 508 36.43 12.69 1.68
CA VAL A 508 35.24 11.93 1.26
C VAL A 508 34.16 12.79 0.61
N ALA A 509 34.21 14.12 0.76
CA ALA A 509 33.15 15.03 0.29
C ALA A 509 32.99 15.03 -1.25
N LEU A 510 34.09 15.11 -2.00
CA LEU A 510 34.05 15.10 -3.47
C LEU A 510 33.73 13.69 -4.03
N PRO A 511 34.40 12.61 -3.58
CA PRO A 511 34.02 11.24 -3.95
C PRO A 511 32.54 10.97 -3.74
N ARG A 512 31.96 11.48 -2.65
CA ARG A 512 30.53 11.32 -2.38
C ARG A 512 29.62 11.84 -3.51
N ILE A 513 29.96 12.95 -4.13
CA ILE A 513 29.20 13.50 -5.27
C ILE A 513 29.41 12.62 -6.50
N ILE A 514 30.66 12.32 -6.83
CA ILE A 514 31.04 11.55 -8.03
C ILE A 514 30.43 10.15 -7.98
N ASP A 515 30.62 9.43 -6.87
CA ASP A 515 30.10 8.08 -6.66
C ASP A 515 28.56 8.05 -6.69
N THR A 516 27.92 9.10 -6.19
CA THR A 516 26.45 9.23 -6.26
C THR A 516 26.00 9.39 -7.71
N LEU A 517 26.68 10.19 -8.52
CA LEU A 517 26.35 10.37 -9.93
C LEU A 517 26.57 9.06 -10.71
N ILE A 518 27.67 8.35 -10.46
CA ILE A 518 27.97 7.07 -11.11
C ILE A 518 26.96 5.99 -10.70
N GLY A 519 26.68 5.84 -9.40
CA GLY A 519 25.70 4.88 -8.90
C GLY A 519 24.29 5.15 -9.43
N CYS A 520 23.93 6.43 -9.56
CA CYS A 520 22.69 6.86 -10.22
C CYS A 520 22.69 6.52 -11.71
N ALA A 521 23.78 6.78 -12.44
CA ALA A 521 23.88 6.47 -13.87
C ALA A 521 23.77 4.96 -14.15
N ILE A 522 24.45 4.12 -13.36
CA ILE A 522 24.38 2.66 -13.48
C ILE A 522 22.95 2.17 -13.19
N ALA A 523 22.31 2.65 -12.13
CA ALA A 523 20.94 2.29 -11.79
C ALA A 523 19.94 2.72 -12.87
N TRP A 524 20.09 3.94 -13.41
CA TRP A 524 19.27 4.44 -14.51
C TRP A 524 19.42 3.59 -15.77
N ALA A 525 20.66 3.28 -16.17
CA ALA A 525 20.94 2.44 -17.33
C ALA A 525 20.32 1.04 -17.16
N ALA A 526 20.48 0.43 -15.99
CA ALA A 526 19.94 -0.89 -15.71
C ALA A 526 18.41 -0.93 -15.82
N VAL A 527 17.69 0.03 -15.23
CA VAL A 527 16.22 0.07 -15.32
C VAL A 527 15.76 0.41 -16.75
N SER A 528 16.55 1.17 -17.51
CA SER A 528 16.21 1.55 -18.89
C SER A 528 16.44 0.43 -19.91
N PHE A 529 17.47 -0.38 -19.73
CA PHE A 529 17.91 -1.38 -20.72
C PHE A 529 17.66 -2.83 -20.29
N ILE A 530 17.73 -3.16 -18.99
CA ILE A 530 17.62 -4.54 -18.47
C ILE A 530 16.16 -4.84 -18.08
N TRP A 531 15.48 -5.59 -18.95
CA TRP A 531 14.06 -5.96 -18.82
C TRP A 531 13.17 -4.78 -18.40
N PRO A 532 13.08 -3.75 -19.23
CA PRO A 532 12.35 -2.56 -18.85
C PRO A 532 10.87 -2.87 -18.57
N ASP A 533 10.34 -2.28 -17.50
CA ASP A 533 9.08 -2.72 -16.91
C ASP A 533 7.89 -2.61 -17.87
N TRP A 534 7.91 -1.62 -18.76
CA TRP A 534 6.89 -1.38 -19.79
C TRP A 534 6.74 -2.52 -20.79
N LYS A 535 7.80 -3.31 -21.04
CA LYS A 535 7.73 -4.48 -21.94
C LYS A 535 6.96 -5.67 -21.35
N PHE A 536 6.68 -5.66 -20.06
CA PHE A 536 6.02 -6.78 -19.34
C PHE A 536 4.79 -6.33 -18.56
N ARG A 537 4.47 -5.04 -18.58
CA ARG A 537 3.19 -4.53 -18.07
C ARG A 537 2.13 -4.82 -19.12
N ASN A 538 1.68 -6.07 -19.11
CA ASN A 538 0.59 -6.49 -19.99
C ASN A 538 -0.71 -5.95 -19.40
N LEU A 539 -1.01 -4.68 -19.69
CA LEU A 539 -2.31 -4.07 -19.44
C LEU A 539 -3.46 -5.02 -19.81
N PRO A 540 -3.45 -5.72 -20.98
CA PRO A 540 -4.48 -6.70 -21.28
C PRO A 540 -4.58 -7.81 -20.21
N ARG A 541 -3.46 -8.44 -19.82
CA ARG A 541 -3.49 -9.50 -18.77
C ARG A 541 -3.98 -9.00 -17.41
N VAL A 542 -3.66 -7.75 -17.04
CA VAL A 542 -4.11 -7.18 -15.76
C VAL A 542 -5.61 -6.86 -15.81
N LEU A 543 -6.07 -6.35 -16.96
CA LEU A 543 -7.48 -6.12 -17.23
C LEU A 543 -8.27 -7.43 -17.20
N ASP A 544 -7.81 -8.47 -17.90
CA ASP A 544 -8.45 -9.79 -17.91
C ASP A 544 -8.58 -10.36 -16.49
N ARG A 545 -7.54 -10.22 -15.67
CA ARG A 545 -7.57 -10.64 -14.26
C ARG A 545 -8.57 -9.84 -13.42
N ALA A 546 -8.71 -8.54 -13.67
CA ALA A 546 -9.68 -7.69 -12.98
C ALA A 546 -11.11 -8.06 -13.36
N MET A 547 -11.38 -8.24 -14.66
CA MET A 547 -12.67 -8.69 -15.16
C MET A 547 -13.06 -10.08 -14.63
N ASN A 548 -12.14 -11.04 -14.68
CA ASN A 548 -12.33 -12.38 -14.11
C ASN A 548 -12.54 -12.38 -12.58
N ALA A 549 -11.96 -11.42 -11.87
CA ALA A 549 -12.22 -11.27 -10.43
C ALA A 549 -13.61 -10.65 -10.17
N ASN A 550 -14.07 -9.77 -11.04
CA ASN A 550 -15.42 -9.21 -11.00
C ASN A 550 -16.48 -10.28 -11.32
N CYS A 551 -16.29 -11.14 -12.32
CA CYS A 551 -17.19 -12.28 -12.58
C CYS A 551 -17.32 -13.17 -11.35
N ARG A 552 -16.20 -13.60 -10.76
CA ARG A 552 -16.21 -14.42 -9.53
C ARG A 552 -16.84 -13.74 -8.34
N TYR A 553 -16.75 -12.40 -8.24
CA TYR A 553 -17.42 -11.65 -7.19
C TYR A 553 -18.93 -11.62 -7.42
N LEU A 554 -19.36 -11.42 -8.66
CA LEU A 554 -20.77 -11.48 -9.06
C LEU A 554 -21.37 -12.88 -8.83
N ASP A 555 -20.66 -13.96 -9.19
CA ASP A 555 -21.06 -15.35 -8.91
C ASP A 555 -21.28 -15.60 -7.41
N ALA A 556 -20.35 -15.10 -6.58
CA ALA A 556 -20.45 -15.26 -5.13
C ALA A 556 -21.61 -14.45 -4.52
N ILE A 557 -22.08 -13.39 -5.20
CA ILE A 557 -23.28 -12.64 -4.82
C ILE A 557 -24.54 -13.38 -5.29
N LEU A 558 -24.52 -13.93 -6.52
CA LEU A 558 -25.61 -14.71 -7.09
C LEU A 558 -26.01 -15.87 -6.17
N GLU A 559 -25.01 -16.60 -5.64
CA GLU A 559 -25.25 -17.69 -4.70
C GLU A 559 -26.05 -17.22 -3.46
N GLN A 560 -25.82 -15.99 -3.00
CA GLN A 560 -26.54 -15.43 -1.84
C GLN A 560 -27.94 -14.95 -2.15
N TYR A 561 -28.23 -14.59 -3.41
CA TYR A 561 -29.60 -14.31 -3.83
C TYR A 561 -30.46 -15.59 -3.86
N HIS A 562 -29.85 -16.74 -4.16
CA HIS A 562 -30.51 -18.05 -4.11
C HIS A 562 -30.62 -18.61 -2.69
N GLN A 563 -29.52 -18.63 -1.93
CA GLN A 563 -29.45 -19.33 -0.64
C GLN A 563 -29.76 -18.44 0.56
N GLY A 564 -29.72 -17.12 0.37
CA GLY A 564 -29.80 -16.12 1.43
C GLY A 564 -28.43 -15.61 1.86
N ARG A 565 -28.45 -14.49 2.61
CA ARG A 565 -27.24 -13.77 2.99
C ARG A 565 -26.36 -14.62 3.90
N ASP A 566 -25.15 -14.89 3.42
CA ASP A 566 -24.11 -15.56 4.19
C ASP A 566 -22.80 -14.76 4.12
N ASN A 567 -22.13 -14.62 5.27
CA ASN A 567 -20.83 -13.97 5.37
C ASN A 567 -19.66 -14.97 5.33
N ARG A 568 -19.89 -16.16 4.76
CA ARG A 568 -18.89 -17.20 4.50
C ARG A 568 -17.62 -16.67 3.85
N LEU A 569 -16.55 -17.43 4.05
CA LEU A 569 -15.21 -17.08 3.60
C LEU A 569 -15.13 -16.88 2.09
N ALA A 570 -15.84 -17.69 1.30
CA ALA A 570 -15.82 -17.65 -0.17
C ALA A 570 -16.19 -16.26 -0.71
N TYR A 571 -17.34 -15.71 -0.29
CA TYR A 571 -17.77 -14.37 -0.67
C TYR A 571 -16.78 -13.29 -0.26
N ARG A 572 -16.24 -13.35 0.96
CA ARG A 572 -15.25 -12.35 1.43
C ARG A 572 -13.96 -12.39 0.62
N VAL A 573 -13.52 -13.59 0.22
CA VAL A 573 -12.33 -13.77 -0.63
C VAL A 573 -12.60 -13.23 -2.03
N ALA A 574 -13.73 -13.57 -2.66
CA ALA A 574 -14.10 -13.07 -3.97
C ALA A 574 -14.19 -11.54 -4.00
N ARG A 575 -14.90 -10.94 -3.02
CA ARG A 575 -14.98 -9.48 -2.83
C ARG A 575 -13.59 -8.84 -2.72
N ARG A 576 -12.74 -9.38 -1.84
CA ARG A 576 -11.38 -8.86 -1.62
C ARG A 576 -10.56 -8.95 -2.91
N ASP A 577 -10.66 -10.07 -3.61
CA ASP A 577 -9.86 -10.32 -4.80
C ASP A 577 -10.27 -9.38 -5.94
N ALA A 578 -11.57 -9.10 -6.12
CA ALA A 578 -12.06 -8.07 -7.06
C ALA A 578 -11.45 -6.69 -6.78
N TYR A 579 -11.57 -6.18 -5.55
CA TYR A 579 -10.97 -4.88 -5.19
C TYR A 579 -9.44 -4.87 -5.27
N ASN A 580 -8.77 -5.99 -4.99
CA ASN A 580 -7.32 -6.09 -5.15
C ASN A 580 -6.90 -6.00 -6.61
N ARG A 581 -7.67 -6.59 -7.53
CA ARG A 581 -7.39 -6.49 -8.97
C ARG A 581 -7.73 -5.11 -9.53
N ASP A 582 -8.81 -4.48 -9.06
CA ASP A 582 -9.12 -3.08 -9.38
C ASP A 582 -7.99 -2.15 -8.91
N ALA A 583 -7.47 -2.33 -7.70
CA ALA A 583 -6.32 -1.60 -7.18
C ALA A 583 -5.03 -1.84 -7.98
N GLU A 584 -4.80 -3.07 -8.44
CA GLU A 584 -3.67 -3.41 -9.31
C GLU A 584 -3.79 -2.71 -10.66
N LEU A 585 -4.97 -2.72 -11.28
CA LEU A 585 -5.25 -2.00 -12.52
C LEU A 585 -5.01 -0.50 -12.35
N ALA A 586 -5.52 0.10 -11.28
CA ALA A 586 -5.29 1.51 -10.95
C ALA A 586 -3.79 1.84 -10.86
N SER A 587 -3.01 0.95 -10.24
CA SER A 587 -1.55 1.10 -10.15
C SER A 587 -0.88 1.02 -11.53
N VAL A 588 -1.29 0.09 -12.39
CA VAL A 588 -0.72 -0.06 -13.74
C VAL A 588 -1.02 1.18 -14.59
N VAL A 589 -2.26 1.64 -14.61
CA VAL A 589 -2.69 2.83 -15.38
C VAL A 589 -2.01 4.10 -14.86
N SER A 590 -1.92 4.28 -13.54
CA SER A 590 -1.19 5.41 -12.94
C SER A 590 0.29 5.42 -13.30
N ASN A 591 0.90 4.24 -13.51
CA ASN A 591 2.27 4.19 -13.95
C ASN A 591 2.39 4.48 -15.45
N LEU A 592 1.47 3.97 -16.28
CA LEU A 592 1.43 4.20 -17.72
C LEU A 592 1.33 5.69 -18.07
N SER A 593 0.59 6.48 -17.28
CA SER A 593 0.42 7.92 -17.50
C SER A 593 1.73 8.72 -17.43
N THR A 594 2.76 8.16 -16.78
CA THR A 594 4.08 8.79 -16.61
C THR A 594 5.16 8.15 -17.48
N GLU A 595 4.80 7.15 -18.32
CA GLU A 595 5.74 6.48 -19.21
C GLU A 595 6.05 7.34 -20.46
N PRO A 596 7.34 7.54 -20.80
CA PRO A 596 7.74 8.45 -21.89
C PRO A 596 7.40 7.94 -23.30
N ARG A 597 7.10 6.65 -23.46
CA ARG A 597 6.78 6.03 -24.76
C ARG A 597 5.29 5.74 -24.94
N ALA A 598 4.46 5.96 -23.92
CA ALA A 598 3.04 5.66 -24.01
C ALA A 598 2.34 6.72 -24.88
N ASP A 599 1.73 6.27 -25.97
CA ASP A 599 0.95 7.15 -26.84
C ASP A 599 -0.21 7.80 -26.05
N ALA A 600 -0.64 8.99 -26.46
CA ALA A 600 -1.77 9.69 -25.85
C ALA A 600 -3.04 8.82 -25.91
N THR A 601 -3.26 8.12 -27.03
CA THR A 601 -4.44 7.27 -27.22
C THR A 601 -4.42 6.03 -26.31
N GLN A 602 -3.25 5.45 -26.06
CA GLN A 602 -3.07 4.33 -25.13
C GLN A 602 -3.36 4.75 -23.69
N ARG A 603 -2.85 5.92 -23.30
CA ARG A 603 -3.11 6.49 -21.98
C ARG A 603 -4.60 6.72 -21.78
N GLU A 604 -5.26 7.39 -22.72
CA GLU A 604 -6.70 7.64 -22.68
C GLU A 604 -7.52 6.34 -22.60
N THR A 605 -7.20 5.35 -23.44
CA THR A 605 -7.87 4.05 -23.43
C THR A 605 -7.71 3.34 -22.08
N ALA A 606 -6.52 3.36 -21.50
CA ALA A 606 -6.24 2.76 -20.20
C ALA A 606 -6.96 3.50 -19.04
N PHE A 607 -7.00 4.84 -19.08
CA PHE A 607 -7.76 5.65 -18.13
C PHE A 607 -9.24 5.32 -18.17
N ARG A 608 -9.81 5.26 -19.38
CA ARG A 608 -11.23 4.97 -19.58
C ARG A 608 -11.59 3.56 -19.11
N LEU A 609 -10.77 2.56 -19.45
CA LEU A 609 -10.93 1.18 -18.96
C LEU A 609 -10.86 1.08 -17.43
N LEU A 610 -9.96 1.82 -16.78
CA LEU A 610 -9.90 1.88 -15.32
C LEU A 610 -11.20 2.44 -14.72
N CYS A 611 -11.69 3.57 -15.23
CA CYS A 611 -12.94 4.18 -14.78
C CYS A 611 -14.14 3.23 -14.97
N LEU A 612 -14.22 2.56 -16.13
CA LEU A 612 -15.27 1.59 -16.42
C LEU A 612 -15.18 0.36 -15.51
N ASN A 613 -14.01 -0.23 -15.32
CA ASN A 613 -13.81 -1.36 -14.41
C ASN A 613 -14.16 -1.00 -12.96
N HIS A 614 -13.74 0.18 -12.50
CA HIS A 614 -14.06 0.65 -11.15
C HIS A 614 -15.58 0.84 -10.97
N THR A 615 -16.24 1.40 -11.98
CA THR A 615 -17.70 1.58 -11.99
C THR A 615 -18.43 0.23 -12.02
N PHE A 616 -17.96 -0.71 -12.85
CA PHE A 616 -18.47 -2.08 -12.93
C PHE A 616 -18.37 -2.78 -11.57
N THR A 617 -17.20 -2.72 -10.92
CA THR A 617 -16.98 -3.23 -9.56
C THR A 617 -17.92 -2.56 -8.55
N SER A 618 -18.19 -1.26 -8.70
CA SER A 618 -19.10 -0.50 -7.84
C SER A 618 -20.56 -0.93 -7.97
N TYR A 619 -21.02 -1.30 -9.16
CA TYR A 619 -22.37 -1.85 -9.39
C TYR A 619 -22.50 -3.27 -8.83
N ILE A 620 -21.48 -4.13 -9.01
CA ILE A 620 -21.42 -5.44 -8.35
C ILE A 620 -21.45 -5.27 -6.83
N SER A 621 -20.70 -4.29 -6.29
CA SER A 621 -20.73 -3.98 -4.86
C SER A 621 -22.10 -3.52 -4.38
N ALA A 622 -22.87 -2.80 -5.19
CA ALA A 622 -24.22 -2.39 -4.82
C ALA A 622 -25.16 -3.60 -4.69
N LEU A 623 -25.06 -4.58 -5.58
CA LEU A 623 -25.74 -5.88 -5.44
C LEU A 623 -25.29 -6.57 -4.14
N GLY A 624 -23.98 -6.64 -3.90
CA GLY A 624 -23.40 -7.19 -2.67
C GLY A 624 -23.95 -6.53 -1.41
N ALA A 625 -24.02 -5.21 -1.34
CA ALA A 625 -24.47 -4.45 -0.18
C ALA A 625 -25.96 -4.67 0.18
N HIS A 626 -26.77 -5.07 -0.80
CA HIS A 626 -28.22 -5.29 -0.67
C HIS A 626 -28.64 -6.75 -0.91
N ARG A 627 -27.70 -7.69 -0.85
CA ARG A 627 -27.97 -9.13 -1.03
C ARG A 627 -28.90 -9.68 0.04
N GLU A 628 -29.91 -10.41 -0.41
CA GLU A 628 -30.88 -11.14 0.41
C GLU A 628 -31.46 -12.30 -0.41
N LYS A 629 -32.17 -13.22 0.23
CA LYS A 629 -32.80 -14.32 -0.52
C LYS A 629 -33.96 -13.77 -1.36
N LEU A 630 -33.94 -13.98 -2.68
CA LEU A 630 -35.08 -13.69 -3.54
C LEU A 630 -36.00 -14.91 -3.64
N SER A 631 -37.29 -14.65 -3.80
CA SER A 631 -38.30 -15.71 -3.96
C SER A 631 -38.84 -15.84 -5.38
N THR A 632 -38.57 -14.86 -6.24
CA THR A 632 -39.19 -14.75 -7.57
C THR A 632 -38.32 -15.48 -8.61
N PRO A 633 -38.77 -16.64 -9.14
CA PRO A 633 -37.95 -17.50 -9.98
C PRO A 633 -37.56 -16.85 -11.31
N GLU A 634 -38.40 -15.98 -11.87
CA GLU A 634 -38.14 -15.29 -13.13
C GLU A 634 -36.98 -14.29 -13.01
N ILE A 635 -36.87 -13.61 -11.85
CA ILE A 635 -35.79 -12.67 -11.55
C ILE A 635 -34.51 -13.42 -11.23
N LEU A 636 -34.60 -14.56 -10.53
CA LEU A 636 -33.45 -15.44 -10.30
C LEU A 636 -32.91 -15.99 -11.64
N ALA A 637 -33.78 -16.45 -12.54
CA ALA A 637 -33.37 -16.90 -13.86
C ALA A 637 -32.75 -15.77 -14.70
N LEU A 638 -33.30 -14.55 -14.65
CA LEU A 638 -32.68 -13.38 -15.28
C LEU A 638 -31.29 -13.10 -14.72
N LEU A 639 -31.14 -13.17 -13.39
CA LEU A 639 -29.86 -13.01 -12.72
C LEU A 639 -28.86 -14.07 -13.21
N ASP A 640 -29.23 -15.34 -13.20
CA ASP A 640 -28.40 -16.45 -13.67
C ASP A 640 -27.95 -16.20 -15.13
N ASP A 641 -28.89 -15.86 -16.03
CA ASP A 641 -28.60 -15.57 -17.43
C ASP A 641 -27.71 -14.32 -17.60
N ALA A 642 -27.90 -13.29 -16.78
CA ALA A 642 -27.11 -12.08 -16.82
C ALA A 642 -25.67 -12.31 -16.35
N VAL A 643 -25.47 -13.15 -15.32
CA VAL A 643 -24.14 -13.54 -14.87
C VAL A 643 -23.42 -14.37 -15.93
N CYS A 644 -24.10 -15.36 -16.54
CA CYS A 644 -23.55 -16.10 -17.67
C CYS A 644 -23.22 -15.18 -18.85
N TYR A 645 -24.08 -14.22 -19.17
CA TYR A 645 -23.84 -13.24 -20.23
C TYR A 645 -22.62 -12.36 -19.94
N VAL A 646 -22.44 -11.88 -18.71
CA VAL A 646 -21.27 -11.07 -18.32
C VAL A 646 -19.99 -11.85 -18.60
N ASP A 647 -19.96 -13.13 -18.21
CA ASP A 647 -18.79 -13.99 -18.44
C ASP A 647 -18.55 -14.26 -19.93
N ASP A 648 -19.61 -14.60 -20.67
CA ASP A 648 -19.55 -14.80 -22.13
C ASP A 648 -19.08 -13.54 -22.86
N ALA A 649 -19.63 -12.37 -22.52
CA ALA A 649 -19.31 -11.10 -23.17
C ALA A 649 -17.86 -10.68 -22.93
N LEU A 650 -17.30 -10.92 -21.75
CA LEU A 650 -15.92 -10.55 -21.43
C LEU A 650 -14.87 -11.47 -22.09
N HIS A 651 -15.29 -12.66 -22.55
CA HIS A 651 -14.39 -13.68 -23.13
C HIS A 651 -14.73 -14.05 -24.58
N HIS A 652 -15.68 -13.34 -25.22
CA HIS A 652 -16.15 -13.69 -26.55
C HIS A 652 -15.10 -13.48 -27.65
N THR A 653 -15.15 -14.32 -28.69
CA THR A 653 -14.38 -14.13 -29.91
C THR A 653 -15.17 -13.26 -30.90
N PRO A 654 -14.53 -12.63 -31.91
CA PRO A 654 -15.25 -11.85 -32.93
C PRO A 654 -16.35 -12.65 -33.65
N ALA A 655 -16.25 -13.97 -33.72
CA ALA A 655 -17.28 -14.83 -34.31
C ALA A 655 -18.56 -14.91 -33.47
N ASP A 656 -18.48 -14.64 -32.16
CA ASP A 656 -19.59 -14.70 -31.21
C ASP A 656 -20.34 -13.37 -31.07
N GLU A 657 -19.87 -12.29 -31.70
CA GLU A 657 -20.37 -10.92 -31.50
C GLU A 657 -21.89 -10.81 -31.74
N GLN A 658 -22.40 -11.49 -32.78
CA GLN A 658 -23.84 -11.50 -33.07
C GLN A 658 -24.65 -12.23 -31.99
N ARG A 659 -24.13 -13.33 -31.43
CA ARG A 659 -24.76 -14.10 -30.34
C ARG A 659 -24.80 -13.26 -29.06
N VAL A 660 -23.69 -12.61 -28.73
CA VAL A 660 -23.57 -11.72 -27.56
C VAL A 660 -24.54 -10.54 -27.69
N GLN A 661 -24.64 -9.91 -28.85
CA GLN A 661 -25.58 -8.80 -29.04
C GLN A 661 -27.05 -9.25 -28.92
N GLN A 662 -27.40 -10.42 -29.44
CA GLN A 662 -28.74 -10.97 -29.30
C GLN A 662 -29.09 -11.28 -27.83
N ALA A 663 -28.15 -11.87 -27.08
CA ALA A 663 -28.32 -12.15 -25.66
C ALA A 663 -28.51 -10.85 -24.85
N LEU A 664 -27.72 -9.81 -25.14
CA LEU A 664 -27.86 -8.50 -24.52
C LEU A 664 -29.25 -7.90 -24.75
N ASN A 665 -29.71 -7.90 -26.00
CA ASN A 665 -31.02 -7.36 -26.36
C ASN A 665 -32.16 -8.14 -25.67
N SER A 666 -32.02 -9.47 -25.56
CA SER A 666 -32.98 -10.32 -24.85
C SER A 666 -33.03 -10.00 -23.35
N LEU A 667 -31.87 -9.87 -22.69
CA LEU A 667 -31.79 -9.50 -21.28
C LEU A 667 -32.37 -8.11 -21.01
N GLN A 668 -32.03 -7.12 -21.84
CA GLN A 668 -32.57 -5.77 -21.73
C GLN A 668 -34.09 -5.75 -21.89
N SER A 669 -34.64 -6.50 -22.85
CA SER A 669 -36.08 -6.63 -23.03
C SER A 669 -36.75 -7.24 -21.79
N ARG A 670 -36.18 -8.31 -21.22
CA ARG A 670 -36.71 -8.94 -20.01
C ARG A 670 -36.68 -8.00 -18.80
N ILE A 671 -35.61 -7.22 -18.63
CA ILE A 671 -35.51 -6.22 -17.55
C ILE A 671 -36.65 -5.20 -17.62
N HIS A 672 -37.06 -4.78 -18.82
CA HIS A 672 -38.14 -3.81 -19.00
C HIS A 672 -39.54 -4.41 -18.82
N HIS A 673 -39.70 -5.73 -19.01
CA HIS A 673 -41.00 -6.40 -18.94
C HIS A 673 -41.30 -7.07 -17.60
N LEU A 674 -40.27 -7.36 -16.79
CA LEU A 674 -40.47 -7.93 -15.47
C LEU A 674 -41.00 -6.88 -14.50
N GLU A 675 -42.09 -7.19 -13.81
CA GLU A 675 -42.66 -6.35 -12.76
C GLU A 675 -42.11 -6.79 -11.39
N PRO A 676 -41.14 -6.06 -10.81
CA PRO A 676 -40.61 -6.40 -9.51
C PRO A 676 -41.60 -6.06 -8.40
N ARG A 677 -41.56 -6.80 -7.30
CA ARG A 677 -42.35 -6.46 -6.11
C ARG A 677 -41.81 -5.17 -5.47
N ALA A 678 -42.64 -4.15 -5.37
CA ALA A 678 -42.26 -2.82 -4.88
C ALA A 678 -41.65 -2.83 -3.45
N ASP A 679 -42.12 -3.73 -2.58
CA ASP A 679 -41.65 -3.84 -1.18
C ASP A 679 -40.41 -4.76 -1.01
N SER A 680 -39.77 -5.18 -2.10
CA SER A 680 -38.62 -6.08 -2.09
C SER A 680 -37.34 -5.42 -2.64
N LYS A 681 -36.20 -6.12 -2.58
CA LYS A 681 -34.96 -5.68 -3.25
C LYS A 681 -34.91 -5.98 -4.74
N GLU A 682 -35.94 -6.59 -5.31
CA GLU A 682 -36.03 -6.94 -6.73
C GLU A 682 -35.83 -5.74 -7.69
N PRO A 683 -36.43 -4.56 -7.46
CA PRO A 683 -36.25 -3.44 -8.38
C PRO A 683 -34.81 -2.91 -8.38
N LEU A 684 -34.13 -2.94 -7.23
CA LEU A 684 -32.70 -2.62 -7.15
C LEU A 684 -31.88 -3.61 -7.99
N VAL A 685 -32.17 -4.91 -7.85
CA VAL A 685 -31.45 -5.97 -8.57
C VAL A 685 -31.56 -5.76 -10.08
N LEU A 686 -32.78 -5.56 -10.59
CA LEU A 686 -33.01 -5.27 -12.01
C LEU A 686 -32.26 -4.02 -12.48
N GLN A 687 -32.32 -2.95 -11.69
CA GLN A 687 -31.62 -1.70 -11.99
C GLN A 687 -30.10 -1.91 -12.07
N GLN A 688 -29.50 -2.59 -11.08
CA GLN A 688 -28.06 -2.81 -11.04
C GLN A 688 -27.58 -3.73 -12.17
N ILE A 689 -28.34 -4.77 -12.52
CA ILE A 689 -28.04 -5.60 -13.70
C ILE A 689 -28.09 -4.76 -14.96
N GLY A 690 -29.13 -3.93 -15.14
CA GLY A 690 -29.24 -3.02 -16.29
C GLY A 690 -28.02 -2.10 -16.42
N LEU A 691 -27.55 -1.54 -15.30
CA LEU A 691 -26.34 -0.70 -15.26
C LEU A 691 -25.06 -1.48 -15.61
N LEU A 692 -24.92 -2.72 -15.14
CA LEU A 692 -23.79 -3.58 -15.50
C LEU A 692 -23.78 -3.90 -17.01
N LEU A 693 -24.93 -4.30 -17.54
CA LEU A 693 -25.10 -4.63 -18.95
C LEU A 693 -24.84 -3.43 -19.87
N ALA A 694 -25.17 -2.22 -19.43
CA ALA A 694 -24.92 -0.99 -20.20
C ALA A 694 -23.43 -0.66 -20.36
N LEU A 695 -22.56 -1.08 -19.43
CA LEU A 695 -21.12 -0.82 -19.50
C LEU A 695 -20.36 -1.81 -20.40
N LEU A 696 -20.86 -3.04 -20.53
CA LEU A 696 -20.14 -4.14 -21.17
C LEU A 696 -19.75 -3.89 -22.64
N PRO A 697 -20.62 -3.33 -23.51
CA PRO A 697 -20.26 -3.09 -24.91
C PRO A 697 -19.02 -2.18 -25.06
N GLU A 698 -18.94 -1.13 -24.24
CA GLU A 698 -17.81 -0.21 -24.26
C GLU A 698 -16.55 -0.85 -23.69
N ILE A 699 -16.66 -1.60 -22.59
CA ILE A 699 -15.56 -2.37 -22.00
C ILE A 699 -14.97 -3.33 -23.05
N CYS A 700 -15.81 -4.12 -23.72
CA CYS A 700 -15.39 -5.11 -24.71
C CYS A 700 -14.67 -4.45 -25.89
N ARG A 701 -15.21 -3.34 -26.41
CA ARG A 701 -14.60 -2.59 -27.51
C ARG A 701 -13.22 -2.05 -27.14
N LEU A 702 -13.08 -1.47 -25.95
CA LEU A 702 -11.79 -0.92 -25.49
C LEU A 702 -10.80 -2.04 -25.15
N GLN A 703 -11.26 -3.17 -24.60
CA GLN A 703 -10.43 -4.36 -24.34
C GLN A 703 -9.85 -4.90 -25.65
N GLN A 704 -10.68 -5.13 -26.68
CA GLN A 704 -10.21 -5.56 -28.01
C GLN A 704 -9.17 -4.61 -28.60
N ARG A 705 -9.38 -3.29 -28.45
CA ARG A 705 -8.41 -2.26 -28.90
C ARG A 705 -7.06 -2.39 -28.20
N VAL A 706 -7.05 -2.70 -26.90
CA VAL A 706 -5.82 -2.92 -26.13
C VAL A 706 -5.13 -4.22 -26.55
N HIS A 707 -5.87 -5.31 -26.77
CA HIS A 707 -5.30 -6.57 -27.25
C HIS A 707 -4.67 -6.42 -28.65
N ALA A 708 -5.36 -5.77 -29.59
CA ALA A 708 -4.87 -5.54 -30.95
C ALA A 708 -3.61 -4.65 -31.03
N GLN A 709 -3.32 -3.85 -29.99
CA GLN A 709 -2.10 -3.05 -29.91
C GLN A 709 -0.90 -3.81 -29.32
N THR A 710 -1.13 -5.00 -28.79
CA THR A 710 -0.10 -5.83 -28.12
C THR A 710 0.41 -6.96 -29.02
N GLU A 711 -0.35 -7.31 -30.06
CA GLU A 711 0.06 -8.16 -31.20
C GLU A 711 0.87 -7.36 -32.21
#